data_AF-A0A0S4IPM2-F1
#
_entry.id   AF-A0A0S4IPM2-F1
#
_cell.length_a   1.000
_cell.length_b   1.000
_cell.length_c   1.000
_cell.angle_alpha   90.00
_cell.angle_beta   90.00
_cell.angle_gamma   90.00
#
_symmetry.space_group_name_H-M   'P 1'
#
loop_
_entity.id
_entity.type
_entity.pdbx_description
1 polymer ?
#
loop_
_entity_poly.entity_id
_entity_poly.type
_entity_poly.pdbx_seq_one_letter_code
_entity_poly.pdbx_strand_id
1 'polypeptide(L)'
;MPPKKVPFNAFVCKAKARNLDPPDEVIPEDVKLGEFRDTTLIFAPAVGKVESNITIKFRCTTRIVRGDNITIRLPGFKGGAMVFQLENKPHPEGKTFADCFQAYWSGEEQPKGAAAPQVIILQCQKAIDENTLVVLGVPETVQIQLPEKLGANSSKLKIEGVIKHAEGGKIAKAAFMESSEIKKRPVEEEIAELENLVKDIRSMSSSINEEDVEIASSVSREEADQIWEAARETCDLHIGMQWKIEVAAYRHYDEIAVLAKTITENSYAVSKKRISLALHREIAANLGVKIGAVIVLEDALYTFHASFYPELTRAAVLALRLYTMESNDILRVFGQLSAPCIHREISSAIRSLNTDGLTKWASFISVLMTTTSKLTNVDPEAIPVLYRGVKELPPDQLQHILSLKKDQPYFFPGYTTLTPIARYTEEGYVCPDNGVIFEVQGVVEALEIGDLSQYPEDVEWLLPLCSSFTVVSVEVQPERNHLTRVVLQMAGSLAGPLRDAQFPEADRSLASVVVKKVRSDVDAMSTRSSIIAKLIHAGLKLNERKALHPQFLLHHQYLTYFADTKRSSVAKGVIEDVTVRWQQCTADAAMGGDGVMRPATWENINKKQATLLEQYFLRRTRALKQFQQDAGFSVNFADFTADTGKGVKRIRRMIGKFVSHQAPLAPPPPPA
;
A
#
# COMPACT_ATOMS: atom_id res chain seq x y z
N MET A 1 -14.57 -28.65 -25.34
CA MET A 1 -15.42 -27.71 -24.56
C MET A 1 -14.64 -26.41 -24.40
N PRO A 2 -15.19 -25.23 -24.72
CA PRO A 2 -14.52 -23.99 -24.38
C PRO A 2 -14.48 -23.88 -22.84
N PRO A 3 -13.37 -23.40 -22.25
CA PRO A 3 -13.32 -23.17 -20.81
C PRO A 3 -14.43 -22.17 -20.46
N LYS A 4 -15.32 -22.56 -19.53
CA LYS A 4 -16.25 -21.62 -18.91
C LYS A 4 -15.39 -20.49 -18.34
N LYS A 5 -15.48 -19.29 -18.91
CA LYS A 5 -14.83 -18.10 -18.38
C LYS A 5 -15.32 -17.95 -16.94
N VAL A 6 -14.47 -18.29 -15.98
CA VAL A 6 -14.70 -17.99 -14.57
C VAL A 6 -14.89 -16.47 -14.51
N PRO A 7 -16.00 -15.95 -13.95
CA PRO A 7 -16.19 -14.50 -13.86
C PRO A 7 -15.01 -13.93 -13.07
N PHE A 8 -14.32 -12.96 -13.67
CA PHE A 8 -13.27 -12.20 -13.00
C PHE A 8 -13.89 -11.53 -11.77
N ASN A 9 -13.56 -12.03 -10.58
CA ASN A 9 -13.93 -11.36 -9.35
C ASN A 9 -12.90 -10.26 -9.12
N ALA A 10 -13.30 -9.02 -9.41
CA ALA A 10 -12.43 -7.86 -9.30
C ALA A 10 -12.05 -7.53 -7.85
N PHE A 11 -12.71 -8.12 -6.86
CA PHE A 11 -12.60 -7.81 -5.43
C PHE A 11 -11.94 -8.91 -4.60
N VAL A 12 -11.17 -9.82 -5.23
CA VAL A 12 -10.50 -10.90 -4.49
C VAL A 12 -9.47 -10.32 -3.53
N CYS A 13 -9.73 -10.48 -2.24
CA CYS A 13 -8.81 -10.24 -1.14
C CYS A 13 -7.89 -11.46 -0.98
N LYS A 14 -6.56 -11.28 -0.92
CA LYS A 14 -5.64 -12.40 -0.65
C LYS A 14 -5.69 -12.81 0.82
N ALA A 15 -5.98 -11.88 1.73
CA ALA A 15 -6.18 -12.17 3.14
C ALA A 15 -7.36 -13.14 3.33
N LYS A 16 -7.05 -14.34 3.85
CA LYS A 16 -8.03 -15.45 3.92
C LYS A 16 -9.01 -15.26 5.07
N ALA A 17 -8.57 -14.71 6.21
CA ALA A 17 -9.43 -14.56 7.38
C ALA A 17 -10.61 -13.60 7.12
N ARG A 18 -10.46 -12.68 6.15
CA ARG A 18 -11.50 -11.72 5.75
C ARG A 18 -12.47 -12.24 4.70
N ASN A 19 -12.15 -13.36 4.05
CA ASN A 19 -13.06 -14.05 3.12
C ASN A 19 -14.03 -15.01 3.85
N LEU A 20 -13.92 -15.16 5.17
CA LEU A 20 -14.65 -16.14 5.95
C LEU A 20 -16.06 -15.71 6.38
N ASP A 21 -16.39 -14.42 6.27
CA ASP A 21 -17.76 -14.00 6.45
C ASP A 21 -18.56 -14.35 5.20
N PRO A 22 -19.47 -15.34 5.23
CA PRO A 22 -20.44 -15.48 4.15
C PRO A 22 -21.22 -14.16 4.07
N PRO A 23 -21.57 -13.69 2.86
CA PRO A 23 -22.55 -12.62 2.75
C PRO A 23 -23.79 -13.09 3.51
N ASP A 24 -24.27 -12.31 4.48
CA ASP A 24 -25.49 -12.63 5.21
C ASP A 24 -26.51 -13.14 4.20
N GLU A 25 -26.91 -14.40 4.35
CA GLU A 25 -27.90 -15.03 3.49
C GLU A 25 -29.26 -14.49 3.91
N VAL A 26 -29.47 -13.19 3.65
CA VAL A 26 -30.73 -12.52 3.88
C VAL A 26 -31.69 -13.07 2.83
N ILE A 27 -32.57 -13.97 3.27
CA ILE A 27 -33.74 -14.36 2.49
C ILE A 27 -34.54 -13.06 2.28
N PRO A 28 -34.78 -12.60 1.04
CA PRO A 28 -35.50 -11.35 0.82
C PRO A 28 -36.95 -11.51 1.28
N GLU A 29 -37.28 -11.02 2.48
CA GLU A 29 -38.65 -11.08 3.00
C GLU A 29 -39.60 -10.15 2.21
N ASP A 30 -39.07 -9.06 1.65
CA ASP A 30 -39.81 -8.07 0.84
C ASP A 30 -39.02 -7.67 -0.42
N VAL A 31 -39.43 -8.18 -1.59
CA VAL A 31 -38.89 -7.77 -2.90
C VAL A 31 -39.75 -6.65 -3.47
N LYS A 32 -39.14 -5.53 -3.87
CA LYS A 32 -39.84 -4.36 -4.44
C LYS A 32 -39.24 -3.96 -5.79
N LEU A 33 -39.99 -3.21 -6.58
CA LEU A 33 -39.45 -2.56 -7.78
C LEU A 33 -38.37 -1.55 -7.37
N GLY A 34 -37.11 -1.85 -7.69
CA GLY A 34 -35.96 -1.02 -7.36
C GLY A 34 -35.64 0.01 -8.44
N GLU A 35 -35.33 1.24 -8.03
CA GLU A 35 -34.86 2.31 -8.89
C GLU A 35 -33.81 3.18 -8.18
N PHE A 36 -32.96 3.85 -8.96
CA PHE A 36 -32.04 4.87 -8.46
C PHE A 36 -32.64 6.26 -8.66
N ARG A 37 -32.74 7.03 -7.57
CA ARG A 37 -33.21 8.43 -7.54
C ARG A 37 -32.08 9.38 -7.14
N ASP A 38 -32.30 10.68 -7.31
CA ASP A 38 -31.36 11.75 -6.92
C ASP A 38 -29.93 11.50 -7.44
N THR A 39 -29.81 10.98 -8.66
CA THR A 39 -28.54 10.52 -9.20
C THR A 39 -27.73 11.71 -9.74
N THR A 40 -26.60 11.99 -9.11
CA THR A 40 -25.70 13.10 -9.51
C THR A 40 -24.27 12.57 -9.71
N LEU A 41 -23.61 13.05 -10.76
CA LEU A 41 -22.19 12.79 -11.04
C LEU A 41 -21.43 14.10 -11.28
N ILE A 42 -20.53 14.48 -10.37
CA ILE A 42 -19.77 15.74 -10.44
C ILE A 42 -18.29 15.45 -10.66
N PHE A 43 -17.65 16.24 -11.52
CA PHE A 43 -16.21 16.18 -11.78
C PHE A 43 -15.51 17.44 -11.27
N ALA A 44 -14.43 17.29 -10.51
CA ALA A 44 -13.65 18.39 -9.97
C ALA A 44 -12.14 18.10 -10.05
N PRO A 45 -11.40 18.77 -10.97
CA PRO A 45 -11.85 19.77 -11.94
C PRO A 45 -12.60 19.15 -13.13
N ALA A 46 -13.43 19.92 -13.84
CA ALA A 46 -14.16 19.50 -15.04
C ALA A 46 -13.38 19.81 -16.33
N VAL A 47 -12.08 19.49 -16.33
CA VAL A 47 -11.15 19.76 -17.43
C VAL A 47 -10.86 18.48 -18.22
N GLY A 48 -11.02 18.53 -19.53
CA GLY A 48 -10.86 17.35 -20.39
C GLY A 48 -9.42 16.82 -20.40
N LYS A 49 -9.27 15.49 -20.46
CA LYS A 49 -7.97 14.78 -20.44
C LYS A 49 -7.15 15.02 -19.15
N VAL A 50 -7.81 15.40 -18.06
CA VAL A 50 -7.19 15.58 -16.74
C VAL A 50 -7.77 14.55 -15.77
N GLU A 51 -6.92 14.08 -14.86
CA GLU A 51 -7.33 13.24 -13.71
C GLU A 51 -8.25 14.06 -12.81
N SER A 52 -9.40 13.52 -12.39
CA SER A 52 -10.40 14.32 -11.66
C SER A 52 -10.99 13.55 -10.49
N ASN A 53 -11.36 14.28 -9.43
CA ASN A 53 -12.19 13.73 -8.38
C ASN A 53 -13.62 13.57 -8.90
N ILE A 54 -14.20 12.39 -8.73
CA ILE A 54 -15.56 12.11 -9.16
C ILE A 54 -16.43 12.01 -7.90
N THR A 55 -17.48 12.83 -7.80
CA THR A 55 -18.47 12.69 -6.73
C THR A 55 -19.69 11.98 -7.28
N ILE A 56 -20.05 10.86 -6.67
CA ILE A 56 -21.20 10.03 -7.01
C ILE A 56 -22.25 10.22 -5.92
N LYS A 57 -23.48 10.53 -6.31
CA LYS A 57 -24.62 10.67 -5.39
C LYS A 57 -25.82 9.90 -5.94
N PHE A 58 -26.54 9.20 -5.08
CA PHE A 58 -27.79 8.51 -5.43
C PHE A 58 -28.61 8.15 -4.18
N ARG A 59 -29.90 7.85 -4.37
CA ARG A 59 -30.76 7.08 -3.46
C ARG A 59 -31.19 5.80 -4.16
N CYS A 60 -31.31 4.70 -3.43
CA CYS A 60 -31.88 3.46 -3.93
C CYS A 60 -33.25 3.24 -3.25
N THR A 61 -34.31 2.96 -4.00
CA THR A 61 -35.64 2.73 -3.41
C THR A 61 -35.78 1.40 -2.68
N THR A 62 -34.81 0.52 -2.86
CA THR A 62 -34.69 -0.78 -2.17
C THR A 62 -33.49 -0.77 -1.25
N ARG A 63 -33.54 -1.60 -0.21
CA ARG A 63 -32.40 -1.83 0.67
C ARG A 63 -31.22 -2.41 -0.12
N ILE A 64 -30.01 -1.92 0.15
CA ILE A 64 -28.77 -2.45 -0.40
C ILE A 64 -28.13 -3.29 0.69
N VAL A 65 -27.76 -4.54 0.38
CA VAL A 65 -27.19 -5.47 1.36
C VAL A 65 -25.80 -5.95 0.94
N ARG A 66 -25.09 -6.60 1.87
CA ARG A 66 -23.73 -7.09 1.63
C ARG A 66 -23.68 -8.01 0.39
N GLY A 67 -22.72 -7.72 -0.49
CA GLY A 67 -22.51 -8.43 -1.76
C GLY A 67 -23.28 -7.87 -2.96
N ASP A 68 -24.24 -6.95 -2.75
CA ASP A 68 -24.90 -6.24 -3.85
C ASP A 68 -23.89 -5.39 -4.64
N ASN A 69 -24.13 -5.25 -5.94
CA ASN A 69 -23.23 -4.52 -6.83
C ASN A 69 -23.96 -3.37 -7.56
N ILE A 70 -23.36 -2.18 -7.54
CA ILE A 70 -23.81 -1.02 -8.30
C ILE A 70 -22.78 -0.75 -9.39
N THR A 71 -23.22 -0.61 -10.63
CA THR A 71 -22.34 -0.36 -11.78
C THR A 71 -22.62 1.02 -12.36
N ILE A 72 -21.57 1.83 -12.48
CA ILE A 72 -21.59 3.17 -13.06
C ILE A 72 -20.78 3.15 -14.34
N ARG A 73 -21.41 3.47 -15.47
CA ARG A 73 -20.80 3.46 -16.80
C ARG A 73 -20.29 4.85 -17.17
N LEU A 74 -18.99 4.92 -17.44
CA LEU A 74 -18.25 6.14 -17.74
C LEU A 74 -17.54 6.00 -19.12
N PRO A 75 -18.29 5.90 -20.23
CA PRO A 75 -17.68 5.68 -21.54
C PRO A 75 -16.78 6.84 -21.97
N GLY A 76 -15.59 6.52 -22.46
CA GLY A 76 -14.60 7.51 -22.94
C GLY A 76 -13.69 8.08 -21.87
N PHE A 77 -13.87 7.69 -20.61
CA PHE A 77 -12.92 7.92 -19.53
C PHE A 77 -11.75 6.93 -19.65
N LYS A 78 -10.57 7.33 -19.17
CA LYS A 78 -9.35 6.50 -19.26
C LYS A 78 -8.75 6.24 -17.88
N GLY A 79 -7.91 5.21 -17.79
CA GLY A 79 -7.16 4.86 -16.59
C GLY A 79 -6.84 3.36 -16.55
N GLY A 80 -5.88 2.96 -15.72
CA GLY A 80 -5.56 1.54 -15.51
C GLY A 80 -6.59 0.88 -14.59
N ALA A 81 -6.89 -0.40 -14.82
CA ALA A 81 -7.85 -1.12 -13.98
C ALA A 81 -7.33 -1.26 -12.54
N MET A 82 -8.16 -1.02 -11.52
CA MET A 82 -7.76 -1.17 -10.12
C MET A 82 -8.92 -1.24 -9.13
N VAL A 83 -8.70 -1.92 -8.01
CA VAL A 83 -9.51 -1.79 -6.79
C VAL A 83 -9.08 -0.55 -6.03
N PHE A 84 -10.02 0.16 -5.42
CA PHE A 84 -9.71 1.35 -4.64
C PHE A 84 -10.73 1.62 -3.51
N GLN A 85 -10.29 2.41 -2.54
CA GLN A 85 -11.09 2.97 -1.46
C GLN A 85 -11.72 4.29 -1.89
N LEU A 86 -13.00 4.46 -1.57
CA LEU A 86 -13.73 5.71 -1.78
C LEU A 86 -13.38 6.75 -0.71
N GLU A 87 -13.50 8.03 -1.05
CA GLU A 87 -13.44 9.13 -0.11
C GLU A 87 -14.80 9.43 0.50
N ASN A 88 -14.79 9.79 1.78
CA ASN A 88 -15.91 10.44 2.41
C ASN A 88 -16.10 11.84 1.82
N LYS A 89 -17.31 12.13 1.35
CA LYS A 89 -17.72 13.47 0.93
C LYS A 89 -18.69 14.04 1.97
N PRO A 90 -18.75 15.38 2.11
CA PRO A 90 -19.72 16.02 3.00
C PRO A 90 -21.14 15.52 2.71
N HIS A 91 -21.79 14.96 3.73
CA HIS A 91 -23.16 14.51 3.65
C HIS A 91 -24.06 15.49 4.42
N PRO A 92 -25.25 15.86 3.92
CA PRO A 92 -26.16 16.79 4.61
C PRO A 92 -26.51 16.37 6.04
N GLU A 93 -26.57 15.05 6.28
CA GLU A 93 -26.87 14.46 7.60
C GLU A 93 -25.60 14.06 8.38
N GLY A 94 -24.40 14.46 7.93
CA GLY A 94 -23.13 14.10 8.60
C GLY A 94 -22.73 12.62 8.53
N LYS A 95 -23.46 11.79 7.77
CA LYS A 95 -23.18 10.37 7.56
C LYS A 95 -22.01 10.15 6.59
N THR A 96 -21.33 9.01 6.74
CA THR A 96 -20.26 8.56 5.84
C THR A 96 -20.64 7.21 5.25
N PHE A 97 -20.39 7.02 3.96
CA PHE A 97 -20.73 5.78 3.25
C PHE A 97 -19.54 5.16 2.53
N ALA A 98 -18.36 5.78 2.57
CA ALA A 98 -17.21 5.27 1.83
C ALA A 98 -16.74 3.89 2.34
N ASP A 99 -16.96 3.59 3.62
CA ASP A 99 -16.67 2.29 4.26
C ASP A 99 -17.79 1.26 4.07
N CYS A 100 -18.93 1.66 3.49
CA CYS A 100 -20.00 0.75 3.11
C CYS A 100 -19.76 0.08 1.75
N PHE A 101 -18.77 0.54 0.97
CA PHE A 101 -18.50 0.04 -0.37
C PHE A 101 -17.02 -0.22 -0.62
N GLN A 102 -16.75 -1.28 -1.38
CA GLN A 102 -15.48 -1.46 -2.07
C GLN A 102 -15.66 -1.07 -3.53
N ALA A 103 -14.70 -0.36 -4.12
CA ALA A 103 -14.81 0.14 -5.47
C ALA A 103 -13.77 -0.47 -6.40
N TYR A 104 -14.15 -0.68 -7.66
CA TYR A 104 -13.27 -1.16 -8.72
C TYR A 104 -13.49 -0.35 -9.98
N TRP A 105 -12.39 0.05 -10.62
CA TRP A 105 -12.37 0.68 -11.93
C TRP A 105 -11.90 -0.34 -12.96
N SER A 106 -12.67 -0.54 -14.03
CA SER A 106 -12.34 -1.54 -15.05
C SER A 106 -11.19 -1.14 -15.98
N GLY A 107 -10.86 0.15 -16.05
CA GLY A 107 -9.80 0.67 -16.91
C GLY A 107 -9.94 0.38 -18.40
N GLU A 108 -8.83 0.61 -19.12
CA GLU A 108 -8.69 0.32 -20.56
C GLU A 108 -8.09 -1.07 -20.85
N GLU A 109 -7.66 -1.82 -19.82
CA GLU A 109 -7.03 -3.13 -19.95
C GLU A 109 -8.06 -4.22 -20.27
N GLN A 110 -8.45 -4.35 -21.54
CA GLN A 110 -9.15 -5.53 -22.04
C GLN A 110 -8.48 -6.11 -23.29
N PRO A 111 -8.48 -7.46 -23.44
CA PRO A 111 -7.90 -8.14 -24.59
C PRO A 111 -8.66 -7.80 -25.88
N LYS A 112 -7.91 -7.64 -26.98
CA LYS A 112 -8.39 -7.29 -28.33
C LYS A 112 -9.76 -7.94 -28.66
N GLY A 113 -10.80 -7.11 -28.64
CA GLY A 113 -12.21 -7.42 -28.87
C GLY A 113 -13.02 -6.21 -28.44
N ALA A 114 -14.18 -5.94 -29.05
CA ALA A 114 -14.97 -4.69 -28.92
C ALA A 114 -14.82 -3.97 -27.56
N ALA A 115 -14.41 -2.69 -27.60
CA ALA A 115 -14.11 -1.89 -26.40
C ALA A 115 -15.20 -2.05 -25.33
N ALA A 116 -14.88 -2.80 -24.27
CA ALA A 116 -15.79 -2.94 -23.16
C ALA A 116 -16.04 -1.56 -22.53
N PRO A 117 -17.27 -1.31 -22.06
CA PRO A 117 -17.61 -0.03 -21.46
C PRO A 117 -16.78 0.15 -20.19
N GLN A 118 -16.10 1.29 -20.06
CA GLN A 118 -15.38 1.60 -18.84
C GLN A 118 -16.38 1.85 -17.70
N VAL A 119 -16.19 1.14 -16.58
CA VAL A 119 -17.13 1.12 -15.46
C VAL A 119 -16.44 1.26 -14.11
N ILE A 120 -17.14 1.94 -13.19
CA ILE A 120 -16.91 1.80 -11.76
C ILE A 120 -17.92 0.79 -11.23
N ILE A 121 -17.44 -0.20 -10.48
CA ILE A 121 -18.27 -1.17 -9.77
C ILE A 121 -18.13 -0.88 -8.28
N LEU A 122 -19.24 -0.71 -7.59
CA LEU A 122 -19.32 -0.54 -6.14
C LEU A 122 -19.94 -1.80 -5.54
N GLN A 123 -19.16 -2.58 -4.80
CA GLN A 123 -19.65 -3.73 -4.06
C GLN A 123 -19.99 -3.31 -2.63
N CYS A 124 -21.21 -3.55 -2.20
CA CYS A 124 -21.68 -3.22 -0.86
C CYS A 124 -21.07 -4.18 0.18
N GLN A 125 -20.44 -3.60 1.21
CA GLN A 125 -19.82 -4.31 2.34
C GLN A 125 -20.67 -4.22 3.61
N LYS A 126 -21.45 -3.15 3.75
CA LYS A 126 -22.35 -2.91 4.89
C LYS A 126 -23.72 -2.51 4.38
N ALA A 127 -24.77 -3.09 4.95
CA ALA A 127 -26.14 -2.82 4.52
C ALA A 127 -26.49 -1.32 4.63
N ILE A 128 -27.28 -0.84 3.68
CA ILE A 128 -27.78 0.54 3.59
C ILE A 128 -29.29 0.49 3.42
N ASP A 129 -30.00 1.20 4.29
CA ASP A 129 -31.46 1.22 4.29
C ASP A 129 -32.02 1.89 3.04
N GLU A 130 -33.23 1.47 2.66
CA GLU A 130 -33.95 2.02 1.50
C GLU A 130 -34.10 3.55 1.61
N ASN A 131 -34.06 4.21 0.45
CA ASN A 131 -34.13 5.66 0.30
C ASN A 131 -33.03 6.45 1.03
N THR A 132 -31.97 5.82 1.53
CA THR A 132 -30.83 6.55 2.10
C THR A 132 -30.06 7.27 1.00
N LEU A 133 -29.72 8.55 1.25
CA LEU A 133 -28.84 9.30 0.36
C LEU A 133 -27.41 8.82 0.54
N VAL A 134 -26.81 8.35 -0.55
CA VAL A 134 -25.42 7.93 -0.59
C VAL A 134 -24.62 8.98 -1.34
N VAL A 135 -23.52 9.45 -0.75
CA VAL A 135 -22.57 10.40 -1.37
C VAL A 135 -21.16 9.85 -1.22
N LEU A 136 -20.49 9.61 -2.35
CA LEU A 136 -19.19 8.94 -2.42
C LEU A 136 -18.22 9.76 -3.27
N GLY A 137 -16.95 9.76 -2.89
CA GLY A 137 -15.87 10.34 -3.68
C GLY A 137 -15.00 9.26 -4.30
N VAL A 138 -14.72 9.35 -5.59
CA VAL A 138 -13.59 8.67 -6.22
C VAL A 138 -12.39 9.59 -6.09
N PRO A 139 -11.35 9.18 -5.35
CA PRO A 139 -10.15 10.00 -5.21
C PRO A 139 -9.45 10.10 -6.56
N GLU A 140 -8.85 11.26 -6.80
CA GLU A 140 -8.05 11.50 -7.99
C GLU A 140 -6.88 10.52 -8.14
N THR A 141 -6.39 9.97 -7.04
CA THR A 141 -5.33 8.98 -6.95
C THR A 141 -5.66 7.66 -7.67
N VAL A 142 -6.94 7.44 -8.03
CA VAL A 142 -7.37 6.36 -8.95
C VAL A 142 -7.00 6.65 -10.40
N GLN A 143 -6.71 7.91 -10.74
CA GLN A 143 -6.20 8.38 -12.03
C GLN A 143 -7.20 8.19 -13.18
N ILE A 144 -8.48 8.33 -12.87
CA ILE A 144 -9.52 8.34 -13.90
C ILE A 144 -9.43 9.67 -14.66
N GLN A 145 -9.02 9.61 -15.93
CA GLN A 145 -8.94 10.77 -16.80
C GLN A 145 -10.27 11.03 -17.48
N LEU A 146 -10.69 12.29 -17.45
CA LEU A 146 -11.92 12.75 -18.10
C LEU A 146 -11.81 12.71 -19.63
N PRO A 147 -12.92 12.45 -20.37
CA PRO A 147 -12.95 12.57 -21.83
C PRO A 147 -12.68 14.02 -22.28
N GLU A 148 -12.34 14.22 -23.56
CA GLU A 148 -12.11 15.59 -24.10
C GLU A 148 -13.37 16.47 -24.01
N LYS A 149 -14.55 15.86 -24.19
CA LYS A 149 -15.85 16.53 -24.13
C LYS A 149 -16.92 15.62 -23.55
N LEU A 150 -17.80 16.19 -22.75
CA LEU A 150 -19.02 15.56 -22.23
C LEU A 150 -20.07 16.64 -22.03
N GLY A 151 -21.26 16.47 -22.63
CA GLY A 151 -22.37 17.40 -22.41
C GLY A 151 -22.92 17.29 -20.99
N ALA A 152 -23.52 18.37 -20.48
CA ALA A 152 -24.27 18.34 -19.23
C ALA A 152 -25.36 17.27 -19.29
N ASN A 153 -25.63 16.61 -18.16
CA ASN A 153 -26.66 15.56 -18.02
C ASN A 153 -26.58 14.50 -19.14
N SER A 154 -25.37 14.02 -19.41
CA SER A 154 -25.12 13.15 -20.56
C SER A 154 -25.83 11.80 -20.40
N SER A 155 -26.69 11.47 -21.35
CA SER A 155 -27.37 10.15 -21.43
C SER A 155 -26.42 8.95 -21.63
N LYS A 156 -25.13 9.23 -21.90
CA LYS A 156 -24.07 8.22 -21.99
C LYS A 156 -23.66 7.69 -20.62
N LEU A 157 -23.76 8.52 -19.58
CA LEU A 157 -23.47 8.15 -18.20
C LEU A 157 -24.67 7.42 -17.63
N LYS A 158 -24.45 6.21 -17.12
CA LYS A 158 -25.55 5.35 -16.66
C LYS A 158 -25.22 4.66 -15.36
N ILE A 159 -26.23 4.40 -14.56
CA ILE A 159 -26.16 3.64 -13.30
C ILE A 159 -27.13 2.45 -13.38
N GLU A 160 -26.69 1.30 -12.88
CA GLU A 160 -27.48 0.07 -12.81
C GLU A 160 -27.06 -0.75 -11.58
N GLY A 161 -27.88 -1.72 -11.17
CA GLY A 161 -27.62 -2.48 -9.94
C GLY A 161 -27.97 -3.95 -10.07
N VAL A 162 -27.17 -4.81 -9.47
CA VAL A 162 -27.53 -6.19 -9.10
C VAL A 162 -27.77 -6.17 -7.60
N ILE A 163 -29.05 -6.08 -7.23
CA ILE A 163 -29.52 -5.81 -5.86
C ILE A 163 -30.47 -6.94 -5.46
N LYS A 164 -30.13 -7.71 -4.43
CA LYS A 164 -30.92 -8.89 -4.01
C LYS A 164 -32.38 -8.58 -3.68
N HIS A 165 -32.65 -7.42 -3.08
CA HIS A 165 -33.99 -6.99 -2.67
C HIS A 165 -34.80 -6.30 -3.79
N ALA A 166 -34.23 -6.12 -4.98
CA ALA A 166 -34.95 -5.61 -6.13
C ALA A 166 -35.66 -6.75 -6.89
N GLU A 167 -36.80 -6.45 -7.52
CA GLU A 167 -37.52 -7.39 -8.37
C GLU A 167 -36.60 -7.97 -9.46
N GLY A 168 -36.54 -9.31 -9.56
CA GLY A 168 -35.61 -10.00 -10.47
C GLY A 168 -34.12 -9.87 -10.10
N GLY A 169 -33.81 -9.39 -8.89
CA GLY A 169 -32.46 -9.22 -8.37
C GLY A 169 -31.67 -8.09 -9.04
N LYS A 170 -32.34 -7.18 -9.75
CA LYS A 170 -31.69 -6.16 -10.58
C LYS A 170 -32.46 -4.86 -10.62
N ILE A 171 -31.73 -3.75 -10.65
CA ILE A 171 -32.24 -2.41 -10.97
C ILE A 171 -31.84 -2.08 -12.40
N ALA A 172 -32.85 -1.72 -13.21
CA ALA A 172 -32.65 -1.41 -14.60
C ALA A 172 -31.73 -0.20 -14.81
N LYS A 173 -31.07 -0.20 -15.96
CA LYS A 173 -30.11 0.83 -16.34
C LYS A 173 -30.78 2.19 -16.55
N ALA A 174 -30.40 3.17 -15.75
CA ALA A 174 -30.90 4.55 -15.82
C ALA A 174 -29.78 5.53 -16.18
N ALA A 175 -30.12 6.66 -16.81
CA ALA A 175 -29.19 7.78 -16.96
C ALA A 175 -29.10 8.57 -15.64
N PHE A 176 -27.98 9.24 -15.40
CA PHE A 176 -27.88 10.18 -14.29
C PHE A 176 -28.83 11.37 -14.51
N MET A 177 -29.53 11.79 -13.45
CA MET A 177 -30.40 12.96 -13.49
C MET A 177 -29.58 14.24 -13.67
N GLU A 178 -28.44 14.31 -12.98
CA GLU A 178 -27.51 15.43 -13.05
C GLU A 178 -26.09 14.96 -13.33
N SER A 179 -25.41 15.58 -14.29
CA SER A 179 -23.97 15.36 -14.48
C SER A 179 -23.24 16.62 -14.92
N SER A 180 -22.06 16.86 -14.36
CA SER A 180 -21.18 17.96 -14.77
C SER A 180 -20.84 17.91 -16.26
N GLU A 181 -20.70 19.09 -16.84
CA GLU A 181 -20.27 19.27 -18.22
C GLU A 181 -18.74 19.33 -18.32
N ILE A 182 -18.17 18.71 -19.34
CA ILE A 182 -16.76 18.82 -19.69
C ILE A 182 -16.66 19.48 -21.06
N LYS A 183 -16.24 20.75 -21.08
CA LYS A 183 -16.00 21.50 -22.31
C LYS A 183 -14.51 21.60 -22.59
N LYS A 184 -14.17 21.52 -23.88
CA LYS A 184 -12.90 22.01 -24.38
C LYS A 184 -12.89 23.54 -24.24
N ARG A 185 -11.91 24.07 -23.51
CA ARG A 185 -11.78 25.49 -23.21
C ARG A 185 -10.36 25.98 -23.57
N PRO A 186 -10.15 27.29 -23.72
CA PRO A 186 -8.80 27.86 -23.77
C PRO A 186 -8.00 27.47 -22.53
N VAL A 187 -6.68 27.33 -22.69
CA VAL A 187 -5.78 26.92 -21.60
C VAL A 187 -5.84 27.89 -20.42
N GLU A 188 -6.08 29.17 -20.69
CA GLU A 188 -6.25 30.25 -19.71
C GLU A 188 -7.41 29.96 -18.75
N GLU A 189 -8.55 29.51 -19.28
CA GLU A 189 -9.72 29.15 -18.48
C GLU A 189 -9.48 27.87 -17.67
N GLU A 190 -8.77 26.88 -18.25
CA GLU A 190 -8.38 25.66 -17.54
C GLU A 190 -7.45 25.98 -16.36
N ILE A 191 -6.49 26.89 -16.55
CA ILE A 191 -5.61 27.39 -15.49
C ILE A 191 -6.42 28.08 -14.41
N ALA A 192 -7.34 28.99 -14.77
CA ALA A 192 -8.17 29.69 -13.80
C ALA A 192 -9.05 28.75 -12.96
N GLU A 193 -9.62 27.70 -13.58
CA GLU A 193 -10.38 26.68 -12.85
C GLU A 193 -9.50 25.91 -11.86
N LEU A 194 -8.29 25.52 -12.27
CA LEU A 194 -7.35 24.83 -11.39
C LEU A 194 -6.83 25.74 -10.26
N GLU A 195 -6.60 27.02 -10.52
CA GLU A 195 -6.24 27.99 -9.48
C GLU A 195 -7.37 28.18 -8.47
N ASN A 196 -8.62 28.22 -8.93
CA ASN A 196 -9.78 28.25 -8.05
C ASN A 196 -9.88 26.96 -7.23
N LEU A 197 -9.67 25.79 -7.84
CA LEU A 197 -9.63 24.53 -7.10
C LEU A 197 -8.57 24.53 -6.00
N VAL A 198 -7.35 25.00 -6.29
CA VAL A 198 -6.29 25.12 -5.28
C VAL A 198 -6.68 26.08 -4.16
N LYS A 199 -7.30 27.23 -4.49
CA LYS A 199 -7.82 28.18 -3.49
C LYS A 199 -8.93 27.58 -2.65
N ASP A 200 -9.85 26.85 -3.27
CA ASP A 200 -10.96 26.18 -2.60
C ASP A 200 -10.43 25.15 -1.61
N ILE A 201 -9.51 24.27 -2.02
CA ILE A 201 -8.88 23.29 -1.13
C ILE A 201 -8.18 23.98 0.05
N ARG A 202 -7.50 25.11 -0.18
CA ARG A 202 -6.88 25.90 0.91
C ARG A 202 -7.94 26.48 1.86
N SER A 203 -9.08 26.93 1.33
CA SER A 203 -10.17 27.51 2.11
C SER A 203 -11.00 26.48 2.88
N MET A 204 -11.01 25.21 2.42
CA MET A 204 -11.79 24.12 3.03
C MET A 204 -11.33 23.75 4.43
N SER A 205 -10.12 24.15 4.84
CA SER A 205 -9.65 23.90 6.21
C SER A 205 -8.85 25.08 6.75
N SER A 206 -9.30 25.60 7.90
CA SER A 206 -8.56 26.57 8.70
C SER A 206 -7.23 26.03 9.24
N SER A 207 -6.95 24.73 9.06
CA SER A 207 -5.73 24.07 9.54
C SER A 207 -4.55 24.13 8.55
N ILE A 208 -4.76 24.55 7.30
CA ILE A 208 -3.70 24.61 6.29
C ILE A 208 -2.93 25.92 6.44
N ASN A 209 -1.62 25.81 6.66
CA ASN A 209 -0.71 26.95 6.75
C ASN A 209 0.22 27.04 5.53
N GLU A 210 1.04 28.09 5.45
CA GLU A 210 1.99 28.27 4.34
C GLU A 210 3.03 27.14 4.26
N GLU A 211 3.43 26.57 5.39
CA GLU A 211 4.34 25.42 5.40
C GLU A 211 3.72 24.19 4.71
N ASP A 212 2.42 23.93 4.91
CA ASP A 212 1.71 22.84 4.22
C ASP A 212 1.66 23.10 2.70
N VAL A 213 1.54 24.36 2.29
CA VAL A 213 1.58 24.77 0.87
C VAL A 213 2.97 24.56 0.27
N GLU A 214 4.03 24.87 1.01
CA GLU A 214 5.41 24.60 0.60
C GLU A 214 5.66 23.10 0.47
N ILE A 215 5.20 22.30 1.45
CA ILE A 215 5.24 20.84 1.39
C ILE A 215 4.54 20.35 0.13
N ALA A 216 3.33 20.85 -0.15
CA ALA A 216 2.55 20.44 -1.32
C ALA A 216 3.23 20.80 -2.65
N SER A 217 3.94 21.92 -2.69
CA SER A 217 4.62 22.42 -3.88
C SER A 217 6.00 21.78 -4.11
N SER A 218 6.50 21.00 -3.14
CA SER A 218 7.85 20.43 -3.18
C SER A 218 7.99 19.19 -4.08
N VAL A 219 6.88 18.53 -4.42
CA VAL A 219 6.84 17.25 -5.15
C VAL A 219 6.71 17.51 -6.65
N SER A 220 7.55 16.87 -7.47
CA SER A 220 7.44 16.93 -8.93
C SER A 220 6.49 15.86 -9.48
N ARG A 221 6.06 16.02 -10.75
CA ARG A 221 5.19 15.04 -11.42
C ARG A 221 5.88 13.68 -11.54
N GLU A 222 7.16 13.66 -11.88
CA GLU A 222 7.97 12.45 -11.99
C GLU A 222 8.07 11.71 -10.64
N GLU A 223 8.29 12.45 -9.54
CA GLU A 223 8.35 11.87 -8.20
C GLU A 223 6.99 11.28 -7.80
N ALA A 224 5.89 12.01 -8.01
CA ALA A 224 4.55 11.53 -7.68
C ALA A 224 4.17 10.28 -8.49
N ASP A 225 4.49 10.26 -9.79
CA ASP A 225 4.23 9.14 -10.68
C ASP A 225 5.05 7.90 -10.28
N GLN A 226 6.34 8.07 -9.95
CA GLN A 226 7.19 6.98 -9.46
C GLN A 226 6.65 6.38 -8.15
N ILE A 227 6.29 7.24 -7.18
CA ILE A 227 5.76 6.80 -5.89
C ILE A 227 4.45 6.03 -6.08
N TRP A 228 3.58 6.54 -6.95
CA TRP A 228 2.30 5.88 -7.25
C TRP A 228 2.49 4.51 -7.89
N GLU A 229 3.39 4.40 -8.88
CA GLU A 229 3.71 3.11 -9.51
C GLU A 229 4.29 2.13 -8.49
N ALA A 230 5.25 2.57 -7.69
CA ALA A 230 5.89 1.74 -6.67
C ALA A 230 4.92 1.33 -5.55
N ALA A 231 3.94 2.17 -5.20
CA ALA A 231 2.91 1.85 -4.22
C ALA A 231 1.95 0.76 -4.73
N ARG A 232 1.73 0.69 -6.04
CA ARG A 232 0.91 -0.35 -6.69
C ARG A 232 1.67 -1.65 -6.88
N GLU A 233 2.98 -1.60 -7.08
CA GLU A 233 3.83 -2.77 -7.24
C GLU A 233 4.03 -3.51 -5.91
N THR A 234 3.61 -4.78 -5.87
CA THR A 234 4.04 -5.73 -4.85
C THR A 234 5.21 -6.55 -5.36
N CYS A 235 5.99 -7.12 -4.44
CA CYS A 235 7.02 -8.07 -4.81
C CYS A 235 6.38 -9.44 -5.07
N ASP A 236 6.52 -9.94 -6.29
CA ASP A 236 6.04 -11.29 -6.67
C ASP A 236 6.96 -12.40 -6.12
N LEU A 237 8.05 -12.05 -5.41
CA LEU A 237 8.93 -13.02 -4.80
C LEU A 237 8.26 -13.63 -3.56
N HIS A 238 8.11 -14.94 -3.58
CA HIS A 238 7.75 -15.71 -2.40
C HIS A 238 8.99 -15.95 -1.54
N ILE A 239 9.25 -15.09 -0.56
CA ILE A 239 10.34 -15.32 0.38
C ILE A 239 9.99 -16.51 1.29
N GLY A 240 8.70 -16.71 1.55
CA GLY A 240 8.19 -17.74 2.46
C GLY A 240 8.59 -17.43 3.89
N MET A 241 8.59 -18.47 4.73
CA MET A 241 9.00 -18.34 6.13
C MET A 241 10.47 -17.88 6.24
N GLN A 242 10.68 -16.62 6.64
CA GLN A 242 12.00 -16.06 6.82
C GLN A 242 12.66 -16.54 8.12
N TRP A 243 13.92 -16.96 8.02
CA TRP A 243 14.77 -17.25 9.17
C TRP A 243 15.40 -15.97 9.71
N LYS A 244 14.89 -15.47 10.83
CA LYS A 244 15.36 -14.23 11.46
C LYS A 244 16.57 -14.51 12.35
N ILE A 245 17.51 -13.57 12.42
CA ILE A 245 18.62 -13.62 13.38
C ILE A 245 18.14 -12.96 14.67
N GLU A 246 18.20 -13.71 15.77
CA GLU A 246 17.87 -13.22 17.11
C GLU A 246 19.07 -13.42 18.04
N VAL A 247 19.21 -12.50 19.00
CA VAL A 247 20.33 -12.48 19.95
C VAL A 247 19.91 -12.86 21.37
N ALA A 248 18.61 -13.01 21.62
CA ALA A 248 18.06 -13.29 22.94
C ALA A 248 16.73 -14.03 22.86
N ALA A 249 16.46 -14.86 23.86
CA ALA A 249 15.16 -15.41 24.19
C ALA A 249 14.60 -14.67 25.42
N TYR A 250 13.32 -14.30 25.40
CA TYR A 250 12.73 -13.40 26.41
C TYR A 250 11.77 -14.15 27.33
N ARG A 251 12.11 -14.16 28.62
CA ARG A 251 11.55 -15.09 29.62
C ARG A 251 10.46 -14.47 30.46
N HIS A 252 10.69 -13.23 30.86
CA HIS A 252 9.88 -12.52 31.84
C HIS A 252 9.62 -11.11 31.36
N TYR A 253 8.47 -10.56 31.73
CA TYR A 253 8.14 -9.18 31.42
C TYR A 253 9.20 -8.21 31.96
N ASP A 254 9.80 -8.48 33.12
CA ASP A 254 10.83 -7.63 33.73
C ASP A 254 12.05 -7.39 32.81
N GLU A 255 12.38 -8.36 31.95
CA GLU A 255 13.49 -8.25 30.99
C GLU A 255 13.17 -7.25 29.86
N ILE A 256 11.88 -6.99 29.61
CA ILE A 256 11.37 -6.14 28.54
C ILE A 256 10.59 -4.92 29.07
N ALA A 257 10.43 -4.79 30.38
CA ALA A 257 9.65 -3.72 31.01
C ALA A 257 10.25 -2.33 30.74
N VAL A 258 11.58 -2.21 30.74
CA VAL A 258 12.29 -0.96 30.40
C VAL A 258 11.98 -0.53 28.96
N LEU A 259 11.91 -1.49 28.04
CA LEU A 259 11.56 -1.25 26.64
C LEU A 259 10.12 -0.77 26.53
N ALA A 260 9.18 -1.51 27.13
CA ALA A 260 7.75 -1.18 27.13
C ALA A 260 7.50 0.22 27.69
N LYS A 261 8.16 0.56 28.80
CA LYS A 261 8.10 1.89 29.42
C LYS A 261 8.65 2.97 28.49
N THR A 262 9.84 2.77 27.92
CA THR A 262 10.47 3.73 27.00
C THR A 262 9.59 4.02 25.79
N ILE A 263 9.04 2.97 25.16
CA ILE A 263 8.14 3.11 24.01
C ILE A 263 6.89 3.90 24.43
N THR A 264 6.25 3.51 25.54
CA THR A 264 5.02 4.14 26.01
C THR A 264 5.23 5.62 26.38
N GLU A 265 6.33 5.96 27.06
CA GLU A 265 6.71 7.33 27.40
C GLU A 265 7.01 8.18 26.16
N ASN A 266 7.76 7.64 25.20
CA ASN A 266 8.04 8.30 23.92
C ASN A 266 6.75 8.56 23.14
N SER A 267 5.86 7.56 23.05
CA SER A 267 4.57 7.69 22.39
C SER A 267 3.68 8.73 23.05
N TYR A 268 3.66 8.75 24.39
CA TYR A 268 2.96 9.79 25.14
C TYR A 268 3.55 11.17 24.86
N ALA A 269 4.89 11.31 24.86
CA ALA A 269 5.56 12.58 24.58
C ALA A 269 5.27 13.10 23.16
N VAL A 270 5.26 12.23 22.15
CA VAL A 270 4.89 12.57 20.77
C VAL A 270 3.44 13.09 20.72
N SER A 271 2.51 12.36 21.34
CA SER A 271 1.08 12.74 21.39
C SER A 271 0.86 14.10 22.10
N LYS A 272 1.64 14.38 23.16
CA LYS A 272 1.53 15.60 23.95
C LYS A 272 2.03 16.83 23.19
N LYS A 273 3.10 16.70 22.40
CA LYS A 273 3.67 17.83 21.63
C LYS A 273 2.77 18.31 20.50
N ARG A 274 1.81 17.49 20.03
CA ARG A 274 0.89 17.80 18.91
C ARG A 274 1.60 18.35 17.67
N ILE A 275 2.75 17.77 17.34
CA ILE A 275 3.53 18.17 16.17
C ILE A 275 2.72 17.81 14.92
N SER A 276 2.45 18.80 14.07
CA SER A 276 1.76 18.58 12.80
C SER A 276 2.59 17.66 11.90
N LEU A 277 1.94 16.63 11.33
CA LEU A 277 2.56 15.65 10.45
C LEU A 277 3.79 14.97 11.08
N ALA A 278 3.76 14.71 12.40
CA ALA A 278 4.89 14.15 13.14
C ALA A 278 5.46 12.88 12.48
N LEU A 279 4.58 11.94 12.08
CA LEU A 279 4.96 10.73 11.38
C LEU A 279 5.67 11.03 10.05
N HIS A 280 5.06 11.85 9.19
CA HIS A 280 5.62 12.15 7.86
C HIS A 280 6.96 12.87 7.96
N ARG A 281 7.12 13.79 8.93
CA ARG A 281 8.38 14.47 9.21
C ARG A 281 9.47 13.52 9.70
N GLU A 282 9.13 12.60 10.60
CA GLU A 282 10.05 11.60 11.10
C GLU A 282 10.54 10.67 9.99
N ILE A 283 9.62 10.15 9.17
CA ILE A 283 9.96 9.32 8.00
C ILE A 283 10.82 10.11 7.01
N ALA A 284 10.41 11.34 6.68
CA ALA A 284 11.13 12.20 5.75
C ALA A 284 12.57 12.48 6.20
N ALA A 285 12.75 12.85 7.46
CA ALA A 285 14.06 13.13 8.04
C ALA A 285 14.96 11.89 8.07
N ASN A 286 14.42 10.75 8.53
CA ASN A 286 15.20 9.52 8.70
C ASN A 286 15.56 8.83 7.37
N LEU A 287 14.74 8.98 6.33
CA LEU A 287 15.00 8.42 5.00
C LEU A 287 15.66 9.42 4.04
N GLY A 288 15.79 10.70 4.42
CA GLY A 288 16.32 11.75 3.54
C GLY A 288 15.41 12.06 2.36
N VAL A 289 14.08 12.02 2.55
CA VAL A 289 13.07 12.27 1.51
C VAL A 289 12.24 13.50 1.81
N LYS A 290 11.48 13.98 0.83
CA LYS A 290 10.55 15.12 1.01
C LYS A 290 9.33 14.67 1.80
N ILE A 291 8.82 15.53 2.68
CA ILE A 291 7.55 15.27 3.41
C ILE A 291 6.40 15.02 2.44
N GLY A 292 6.30 15.83 1.37
CA GLY A 292 5.27 15.68 0.35
C GLY A 292 5.31 14.31 -0.35
N ALA A 293 6.51 13.75 -0.57
CA ALA A 293 6.65 12.41 -1.15
C ALA A 293 6.08 11.32 -0.22
N VAL A 294 6.29 11.43 1.09
CA VAL A 294 5.69 10.52 2.08
C VAL A 294 4.16 10.64 2.09
N ILE A 295 3.62 11.85 1.94
CA ILE A 295 2.17 12.10 1.86
C ILE A 295 1.57 11.48 0.59
N VAL A 296 2.24 11.60 -0.56
CA VAL A 296 1.80 10.96 -1.81
C VAL A 296 1.80 9.44 -1.67
N LEU A 297 2.82 8.86 -1.02
CA LEU A 297 2.85 7.42 -0.75
C LEU A 297 1.68 6.99 0.14
N GLU A 298 1.45 7.70 1.25
CA GLU A 298 0.30 7.43 2.14
C GLU A 298 -1.03 7.47 1.38
N ASP A 299 -1.22 8.48 0.54
CA ASP A 299 -2.44 8.66 -0.22
C ASP A 299 -2.67 7.56 -1.25
N ALA A 300 -1.62 7.16 -1.98
CA ALA A 300 -1.67 6.03 -2.90
C ALA A 300 -1.99 4.71 -2.16
N LEU A 301 -1.25 4.40 -1.09
CA LEU A 301 -1.46 3.18 -0.33
C LEU A 301 -2.85 3.11 0.30
N TYR A 302 -3.33 4.22 0.88
CA TYR A 302 -4.68 4.27 1.43
C TYR A 302 -5.73 4.08 0.34
N THR A 303 -5.54 4.69 -0.84
CA THR A 303 -6.43 4.51 -1.98
C THR A 303 -6.48 3.04 -2.41
N PHE A 304 -5.36 2.32 -2.44
CA PHE A 304 -5.35 0.93 -2.91
C PHE A 304 -5.83 -0.07 -1.86
N HIS A 305 -5.47 0.14 -0.59
CA HIS A 305 -5.58 -0.90 0.42
C HIS A 305 -6.66 -0.65 1.48
N ALA A 306 -7.06 0.59 1.74
CA ALA A 306 -7.92 0.87 2.89
C ALA A 306 -9.31 0.20 2.82
N SER A 307 -9.79 -0.13 1.63
CA SER A 307 -11.04 -0.89 1.46
C SER A 307 -10.98 -2.29 2.06
N PHE A 308 -9.79 -2.89 2.08
CA PHE A 308 -9.59 -4.16 2.75
C PHE A 308 -9.47 -3.97 4.25
N TYR A 309 -8.98 -2.82 4.74
CA TYR A 309 -8.65 -2.52 6.14
C TYR A 309 -9.42 -1.28 6.68
N PRO A 310 -10.77 -1.31 6.75
CA PRO A 310 -11.58 -0.14 7.12
C PRO A 310 -11.33 0.36 8.56
N GLU A 311 -10.75 -0.47 9.42
CA GLU A 311 -10.41 -0.14 10.80
C GLU A 311 -9.12 0.67 10.95
N LEU A 312 -8.25 0.63 9.93
CA LEU A 312 -6.94 1.26 9.94
C LEU A 312 -7.00 2.72 9.44
N THR A 313 -6.21 3.57 10.09
CA THR A 313 -6.04 4.96 9.68
C THR A 313 -5.07 5.06 8.49
N ARG A 314 -5.04 6.22 7.82
CA ARG A 314 -4.08 6.50 6.73
C ARG A 314 -2.63 6.28 7.17
N ALA A 315 -2.30 6.80 8.35
CA ALA A 315 -0.98 6.67 8.94
C ALA A 315 -0.62 5.21 9.27
N ALA A 316 -1.59 4.43 9.76
CA ALA A 316 -1.40 3.01 10.04
C ALA A 316 -1.10 2.21 8.75
N VAL A 317 -1.84 2.47 7.68
CA VAL A 317 -1.61 1.85 6.36
C VAL A 317 -0.20 2.17 5.86
N LEU A 318 0.23 3.43 5.95
CA LEU A 318 1.59 3.85 5.59
C LEU A 318 2.65 3.13 6.44
N ALA A 319 2.50 3.12 7.76
CA ALA A 319 3.47 2.54 8.68
C ALA A 319 3.61 1.03 8.45
N LEU A 320 2.51 0.30 8.30
CA LEU A 320 2.52 -1.13 8.04
C LEU A 320 3.21 -1.46 6.71
N ARG A 321 2.87 -0.75 5.62
CA ARG A 321 3.53 -0.95 4.33
C ARG A 321 5.05 -0.75 4.45
N LEU A 322 5.47 0.38 5.01
CA LEU A 322 6.89 0.71 5.18
C LEU A 322 7.62 -0.26 6.12
N TYR A 323 6.94 -0.84 7.11
CA TYR A 323 7.51 -1.84 8.00
C TYR A 323 7.86 -3.12 7.24
N THR A 324 7.04 -3.53 6.27
CA THR A 324 7.31 -4.72 5.45
C THR A 324 8.31 -4.50 4.31
N MET A 325 8.70 -3.25 4.03
CA MET A 325 9.63 -2.93 2.95
C MET A 325 11.09 -3.21 3.33
N GLU A 326 11.82 -3.83 2.41
CA GLU A 326 13.27 -3.90 2.44
C GLU A 326 13.90 -2.61 1.90
N SER A 327 15.20 -2.41 2.14
CA SER A 327 15.91 -1.21 1.66
C SER A 327 15.75 -0.98 0.15
N ASN A 328 15.65 -2.06 -0.63
CA ASN A 328 15.46 -1.98 -2.08
C ASN A 328 14.07 -1.47 -2.48
N ASP A 329 13.06 -1.80 -1.69
CA ASP A 329 11.69 -1.38 -1.92
C ASP A 329 11.55 0.12 -1.63
N ILE A 330 12.11 0.58 -0.50
CA ILE A 330 12.15 2.00 -0.14
C ILE A 330 12.92 2.81 -1.20
N LEU A 331 14.04 2.26 -1.67
CA LEU A 331 14.80 2.81 -2.79
C LEU A 331 13.97 2.88 -4.08
N ARG A 332 13.18 1.85 -4.40
CA ARG A 332 12.30 1.87 -5.58
C ARG A 332 11.25 2.98 -5.47
N VAL A 333 10.64 3.13 -4.30
CA VAL A 333 9.61 4.13 -4.04
C VAL A 333 10.17 5.55 -4.15
N PHE A 334 11.28 5.86 -3.46
CA PHE A 334 11.76 7.24 -3.32
C PHE A 334 12.99 7.59 -4.18
N GLY A 335 13.62 6.61 -4.81
CA GLY A 335 14.85 6.82 -5.60
C GLY A 335 16.11 7.12 -4.78
N GLN A 336 16.07 7.00 -3.44
CA GLN A 336 17.18 7.34 -2.55
C GLN A 336 18.20 6.22 -2.38
N LEU A 337 19.48 6.52 -2.66
CA LEU A 337 20.57 5.55 -2.79
C LEU A 337 20.93 4.81 -1.49
N SER A 338 20.52 5.31 -0.31
CA SER A 338 20.82 4.72 1.00
C SER A 338 19.63 4.83 1.96
N ALA A 339 18.55 4.10 1.69
CA ALA A 339 17.42 4.04 2.60
C ALA A 339 17.56 2.88 3.60
N PRO A 340 17.56 3.14 4.92
CA PRO A 340 17.55 2.06 5.90
C PRO A 340 16.22 1.31 5.85
N CYS A 341 16.28 0.01 6.11
CA CYS A 341 15.08 -0.79 6.30
C CYS A 341 14.51 -0.54 7.71
N ILE A 342 13.29 0.02 7.77
CA ILE A 342 12.70 0.53 9.01
C ILE A 342 12.48 -0.59 10.02
N HIS A 343 11.96 -1.76 9.62
CA HIS A 343 11.77 -2.86 10.57
C HIS A 343 13.10 -3.35 11.15
N ARG A 344 14.20 -3.33 10.39
CA ARG A 344 15.52 -3.76 10.89
C ARG A 344 16.06 -2.78 11.90
N GLU A 345 15.91 -1.47 11.66
CA GLU A 345 16.31 -0.46 12.64
C GLU A 345 15.51 -0.58 13.94
N ILE A 346 14.18 -0.67 13.84
CA ILE A 346 13.31 -0.80 15.02
C ILE A 346 13.59 -2.11 15.75
N SER A 347 13.65 -3.24 15.04
CA SER A 347 13.92 -4.55 15.66
C SER A 347 15.32 -4.61 16.27
N SER A 348 16.31 -3.98 15.63
CA SER A 348 17.65 -3.88 16.19
C SER A 348 17.67 -3.03 17.46
N ALA A 349 16.96 -1.90 17.47
CA ALA A 349 16.84 -1.05 18.64
C ALA A 349 16.14 -1.77 19.81
N ILE A 350 15.10 -2.56 19.52
CA ILE A 350 14.42 -3.41 20.49
C ILE A 350 15.36 -4.48 21.05
N ARG A 351 16.05 -5.22 20.18
CA ARG A 351 16.97 -6.31 20.59
C ARG A 351 18.13 -5.82 21.45
N SER A 352 18.66 -4.64 21.14
CA SER A 352 19.80 -4.03 21.84
C SER A 352 19.40 -3.10 22.98
N LEU A 353 18.09 -2.95 23.26
CA LEU A 353 17.56 -1.96 24.21
C LEU A 353 18.08 -0.53 23.95
N ASN A 354 18.33 -0.19 22.68
CA ASN A 354 18.83 1.10 22.27
C ASN A 354 17.71 2.15 22.27
N THR A 355 17.63 2.93 23.34
CA THR A 355 16.63 3.99 23.54
C THR A 355 16.70 5.09 22.48
N ASP A 356 17.88 5.39 21.95
CA ASP A 356 18.05 6.41 20.91
C ASP A 356 17.42 5.95 19.59
N GLY A 357 17.61 4.67 19.24
CA GLY A 357 16.97 4.05 18.07
C GLY A 357 15.45 4.02 18.17
N LEU A 358 14.90 3.80 19.37
CA LEU A 358 13.45 3.85 19.62
C LEU A 358 12.92 5.28 19.58
N THR A 359 13.70 6.25 20.06
CA THR A 359 13.33 7.68 20.04
C THR A 359 13.35 8.22 18.61
N LYS A 360 14.31 7.77 17.78
CA LYS A 360 14.39 8.09 16.34
C LYS A 360 13.10 7.74 15.58
N TRP A 361 12.44 6.65 15.97
CA TRP A 361 11.21 6.14 15.34
C TRP A 361 9.98 6.23 16.23
N ALA A 362 9.96 7.20 17.16
CA ALA A 362 8.91 7.29 18.17
C ALA A 362 7.52 7.48 17.56
N SER A 363 7.36 8.34 16.56
CA SER A 363 6.07 8.59 15.89
C SER A 363 5.61 7.37 15.11
N PHE A 364 6.52 6.71 14.40
CA PHE A 364 6.27 5.48 13.66
C PHE A 364 5.81 4.35 14.58
N ILE A 365 6.55 4.10 15.67
CA ILE A 365 6.20 3.10 16.68
C ILE A 365 4.86 3.42 17.33
N SER A 366 4.59 4.70 17.63
CA SER A 366 3.29 5.14 18.19
C SER A 366 2.13 4.80 17.28
N VAL A 367 2.28 5.03 15.97
CA VAL A 367 1.26 4.69 14.97
C VAL A 367 1.07 3.18 14.89
N LEU A 368 2.14 2.38 14.91
CA LEU A 368 2.03 0.92 14.96
C LEU A 368 1.28 0.42 16.20
N MET A 369 1.37 1.10 17.35
CA MET A 369 0.60 0.70 18.55
C MET A 369 -0.92 0.83 18.34
N THR A 370 -1.35 1.63 17.36
CA THR A 370 -2.77 1.83 17.06
C THR A 370 -3.37 0.76 16.14
N THR A 371 -2.55 -0.07 15.48
CA THR A 371 -3.00 -1.03 14.46
C THR A 371 -3.70 -2.25 15.06
N THR A 372 -3.30 -2.67 16.26
CA THR A 372 -3.77 -3.92 16.87
C THR A 372 -4.91 -3.75 17.86
N SER A 373 -5.19 -2.53 18.31
CA SER A 373 -6.21 -2.25 19.35
C SER A 373 -7.67 -2.29 18.87
N LYS A 374 -7.94 -2.77 17.64
CA LYS A 374 -9.29 -3.01 17.08
C LYS A 374 -9.50 -4.44 16.59
N LEU A 375 -8.55 -5.35 16.81
CA LEU A 375 -8.57 -6.72 16.29
C LEU A 375 -9.57 -7.67 16.97
N THR A 376 -10.56 -7.14 17.70
CA THR A 376 -11.36 -7.91 18.68
C THR A 376 -12.41 -8.86 18.11
N ASN A 377 -12.51 -9.04 16.78
CA ASN A 377 -13.65 -9.76 16.18
C ASN A 377 -13.27 -10.89 15.22
N VAL A 378 -12.02 -11.36 15.21
CA VAL A 378 -11.71 -12.57 14.44
C VAL A 378 -12.03 -13.77 15.32
N ASP A 379 -12.87 -14.68 14.81
CA ASP A 379 -13.11 -15.98 15.45
C ASP A 379 -11.74 -16.65 15.69
N PRO A 380 -11.36 -16.97 16.95
CA PRO A 380 -10.09 -17.63 17.23
C PRO A 380 -9.91 -18.96 16.47
N GLU A 381 -11.01 -19.64 16.14
CA GLU A 381 -10.98 -20.88 15.34
C GLU A 381 -10.71 -20.60 13.85
N ALA A 382 -10.91 -19.37 13.40
CA ALA A 382 -10.66 -18.93 12.02
C ALA A 382 -9.20 -18.53 11.76
N ILE A 383 -8.40 -18.28 12.81
CA ILE A 383 -7.00 -17.88 12.65
C ILE A 383 -6.13 -19.14 12.48
N PRO A 384 -5.37 -19.26 11.36
CA PRO A 384 -4.49 -20.40 11.16
C PRO A 384 -3.35 -20.41 12.18
N VAL A 385 -2.77 -21.60 12.40
CA VAL A 385 -1.50 -21.73 13.12
C VAL A 385 -0.43 -20.92 12.40
N LEU A 386 0.31 -20.09 13.14
CA LEU A 386 1.32 -19.18 12.59
C LEU A 386 2.73 -19.63 12.95
N TYR A 387 3.69 -19.36 12.07
CA TYR A 387 5.07 -19.81 12.20
C TYR A 387 6.07 -18.65 12.12
N ARG A 388 7.12 -18.74 12.93
CA ARG A 388 8.30 -17.87 12.88
C ARG A 388 9.57 -18.69 12.98
N GLY A 389 10.46 -18.57 12.00
CA GLY A 389 11.79 -19.17 12.02
C GLY A 389 12.84 -18.23 12.60
N VAL A 390 13.72 -18.76 13.44
CA VAL A 390 14.89 -18.09 13.99
C VAL A 390 16.13 -18.95 13.75
N LYS A 391 17.25 -18.30 13.40
CA LYS A 391 18.55 -18.94 13.20
C LYS A 391 19.65 -18.15 13.90
N GLU A 392 20.81 -18.78 14.04
CA GLU A 392 22.03 -18.15 14.60
C GLU A 392 21.84 -17.62 16.03
N LEU A 393 20.96 -18.28 16.81
CA LEU A 393 20.80 -18.00 18.23
C LEU A 393 22.10 -18.32 18.98
N PRO A 394 22.54 -17.44 19.90
CA PRO A 394 23.69 -17.73 20.75
C PRO A 394 23.50 -19.05 21.51
N PRO A 395 24.56 -19.85 21.72
CA PRO A 395 24.44 -21.19 22.33
C PRO A 395 23.75 -21.20 23.70
N ASP A 396 23.99 -20.19 24.53
CA ASP A 396 23.36 -20.01 25.84
C ASP A 396 21.84 -19.75 25.71
N GLN A 397 21.43 -18.98 24.70
CA GLN A 397 20.03 -18.68 24.40
C GLN A 397 19.31 -19.90 23.82
N LEU A 398 19.98 -20.67 22.95
CA LEU A 398 19.45 -21.93 22.43
C LEU A 398 19.25 -22.97 23.55
N GLN A 399 20.26 -23.15 24.41
CA GLN A 399 20.14 -24.03 25.58
C GLN A 399 18.98 -23.62 26.48
N HIS A 400 18.75 -22.32 26.62
CA HIS A 400 17.60 -21.83 27.34
C HIS A 400 16.28 -22.23 26.66
N ILE A 401 16.13 -22.04 25.34
CA ILE A 401 14.92 -22.45 24.61
C ILE A 401 14.65 -23.95 24.79
N LEU A 402 15.70 -24.78 24.71
CA LEU A 402 15.63 -26.22 24.93
C LEU A 402 15.19 -26.58 26.36
N SER A 403 15.43 -25.71 27.33
CA SER A 403 15.05 -25.90 28.74
C SER A 403 13.63 -25.42 29.08
N LEU A 404 12.93 -24.76 28.14
CA LEU A 404 11.58 -24.27 28.36
C LEU A 404 10.64 -25.43 28.67
N LYS A 405 9.83 -25.26 29.72
CA LYS A 405 8.84 -26.24 30.17
C LYS A 405 7.45 -25.80 29.77
N LYS A 406 6.56 -26.79 29.65
CA LYS A 406 5.12 -26.55 29.50
C LYS A 406 4.63 -25.59 30.60
N ASP A 407 3.70 -24.72 30.22
CA ASP A 407 3.04 -23.70 31.04
C ASP A 407 3.95 -22.51 31.46
N GLN A 408 5.19 -22.45 30.97
CA GLN A 408 6.06 -21.29 31.22
C GLN A 408 5.69 -20.10 30.32
N PRO A 409 5.83 -18.86 30.80
CA PRO A 409 5.65 -17.67 29.99
C PRO A 409 6.78 -17.51 28.97
N TYR A 410 6.46 -16.93 27.82
CA TYR A 410 7.42 -16.55 26.79
C TYR A 410 6.94 -15.27 26.10
N PHE A 411 7.87 -14.40 25.68
CA PHE A 411 7.52 -13.09 25.12
C PHE A 411 8.19 -12.82 23.77
N PHE A 412 7.47 -12.08 22.92
CA PHE A 412 8.07 -11.34 21.83
C PHE A 412 8.05 -9.83 22.15
N PRO A 413 9.21 -9.19 22.36
CA PRO A 413 9.27 -7.80 22.83
C PRO A 413 8.82 -6.79 21.78
N GLY A 414 9.03 -7.10 20.50
CA GLY A 414 8.75 -6.22 19.39
C GLY A 414 7.58 -6.68 18.53
N TYR A 415 7.15 -5.78 17.64
CA TYR A 415 6.29 -6.13 16.52
C TYR A 415 6.89 -7.30 15.74
N THR A 416 6.12 -8.36 15.59
CA THR A 416 6.61 -9.62 15.04
C THR A 416 5.75 -10.04 13.87
N THR A 417 6.35 -10.18 12.69
CA THR A 417 5.68 -10.84 11.55
C THR A 417 5.82 -12.36 11.66
N LEU A 418 4.71 -13.06 11.45
CA LEU A 418 4.59 -14.52 11.28
C LEU A 418 3.88 -14.85 9.97
N THR A 419 3.91 -16.12 9.58
CA THR A 419 3.21 -16.62 8.38
C THR A 419 2.49 -17.93 8.68
N PRO A 420 1.31 -18.21 8.08
CA PRO A 420 0.68 -19.52 8.16
C PRO A 420 1.38 -20.58 7.28
N ILE A 421 2.38 -20.19 6.49
CA ILE A 421 3.04 -21.07 5.52
C ILE A 421 4.17 -21.86 6.21
N ALA A 422 3.90 -23.11 6.54
CA ALA A 422 4.84 -24.03 7.20
C ALA A 422 5.83 -24.71 6.23
N ARG A 423 6.58 -23.94 5.41
CA ARG A 423 7.51 -24.50 4.41
C ARG A 423 8.54 -25.47 4.99
N TYR A 424 8.90 -25.29 6.27
CA TYR A 424 9.85 -26.16 6.95
C TYR A 424 9.40 -27.62 7.08
N THR A 425 8.11 -27.91 6.87
CA THR A 425 7.55 -29.27 6.87
C THR A 425 7.70 -29.97 5.52
N GLU A 426 7.88 -29.21 4.43
CA GLU A 426 7.98 -29.72 3.06
C GLU A 426 9.21 -30.61 2.89
N GLU A 427 9.09 -31.67 2.08
CA GLU A 427 10.22 -32.54 1.75
C GLU A 427 11.27 -31.76 0.95
N GLY A 428 12.54 -31.86 1.36
CA GLY A 428 13.66 -31.17 0.71
C GLY A 428 13.88 -29.72 1.16
N TYR A 429 13.05 -29.16 2.05
CA TYR A 429 13.31 -27.84 2.63
C TYR A 429 14.51 -27.90 3.59
N VAL A 430 15.57 -27.14 3.27
CA VAL A 430 16.80 -27.12 4.08
C VAL A 430 16.62 -26.20 5.29
N CYS A 431 16.57 -26.79 6.48
CA CYS A 431 16.58 -26.04 7.74
C CYS A 431 18.02 -25.65 8.12
N PRO A 432 18.25 -24.45 8.67
CA PRO A 432 19.54 -24.07 9.20
C PRO A 432 19.88 -24.94 10.42
N ASP A 433 21.18 -25.21 10.60
CA ASP A 433 21.67 -25.94 11.76
C ASP A 433 21.28 -25.23 13.06
N ASN A 434 20.70 -25.99 14.00
CA ASN A 434 20.20 -25.46 15.28
C ASN A 434 19.17 -24.33 15.12
N GLY A 435 18.41 -24.34 14.04
CA GLY A 435 17.27 -23.43 13.88
C GLY A 435 16.21 -23.63 14.97
N VAL A 436 15.47 -22.57 15.26
CA VAL A 436 14.29 -22.63 16.14
C VAL A 436 13.06 -22.21 15.35
N ILE A 437 12.00 -22.99 15.43
CA ILE A 437 10.68 -22.68 14.87
C ILE A 437 9.71 -22.47 16.00
N PHE A 438 9.13 -21.27 16.04
CA PHE A 438 8.00 -20.98 16.90
C PHE A 438 6.71 -21.25 16.12
N GLU A 439 5.93 -22.19 16.61
CA GLU A 439 4.58 -22.48 16.17
C GLU A 439 3.60 -21.83 17.16
N VAL A 440 2.83 -20.86 16.70
CA VAL A 440 1.93 -20.07 17.54
C VAL A 440 0.49 -20.48 17.26
N GLN A 441 -0.17 -20.97 18.30
CA GLN A 441 -1.54 -21.49 18.30
C GLN A 441 -2.50 -20.56 19.06
N GLY A 442 -3.78 -20.67 18.73
CA GLY A 442 -4.88 -19.87 19.29
C GLY A 442 -4.55 -18.39 19.33
N VAL A 443 -4.03 -17.89 18.20
CA VAL A 443 -3.69 -16.48 18.02
C VAL A 443 -4.98 -15.67 18.05
N VAL A 444 -5.01 -14.68 18.92
CA VAL A 444 -6.21 -13.90 19.26
C VAL A 444 -5.99 -12.40 19.13
N GLU A 445 -4.74 -11.95 19.09
CA GLU A 445 -4.36 -10.57 18.81
C GLU A 445 -3.28 -10.53 17.72
N ALA A 446 -3.70 -10.56 16.46
CA ALA A 446 -2.80 -10.39 15.32
C ALA A 446 -3.54 -9.74 14.14
N LEU A 447 -2.83 -8.92 13.37
CA LEU A 447 -3.35 -8.32 12.14
C LEU A 447 -2.82 -9.07 10.93
N GLU A 448 -3.67 -9.76 10.18
CA GLU A 448 -3.32 -10.25 8.84
C GLU A 448 -3.02 -9.04 7.95
N ILE A 449 -1.80 -8.93 7.43
CA ILE A 449 -1.34 -7.80 6.60
C ILE A 449 -0.95 -8.26 5.20
N GLY A 450 -1.37 -9.44 4.74
CA GLY A 450 -1.01 -10.00 3.43
C GLY A 450 -1.20 -9.01 2.28
N ASP A 451 -2.40 -8.46 2.09
CA ASP A 451 -2.67 -7.50 1.00
C ASP A 451 -1.92 -6.17 1.15
N LEU A 452 -1.48 -5.81 2.36
CA LEU A 452 -0.78 -4.56 2.64
C LEU A 452 0.75 -4.74 2.62
N SER A 453 1.25 -5.95 2.83
CA SER A 453 2.68 -6.26 2.83
C SER A 453 3.27 -6.05 1.44
N GLN A 454 4.53 -5.60 1.40
CA GLN A 454 5.31 -5.59 0.16
C GLN A 454 5.48 -7.01 -0.42
N TYR A 455 5.31 -8.05 0.41
CA TYR A 455 5.43 -9.47 0.07
C TYR A 455 4.11 -10.21 0.34
N PRO A 456 3.06 -9.95 -0.47
CA PRO A 456 1.70 -10.40 -0.15
C PRO A 456 1.54 -11.93 -0.14
N GLU A 457 2.37 -12.63 -0.89
CA GLU A 457 2.33 -14.09 -0.98
C GLU A 457 2.86 -14.81 0.27
N ASP A 458 3.54 -14.10 1.16
CA ASP A 458 3.98 -14.65 2.44
C ASP A 458 2.82 -14.68 3.46
N VAL A 459 1.68 -14.04 3.13
CA VAL A 459 0.46 -13.98 3.95
C VAL A 459 0.81 -13.59 5.39
N GLU A 460 1.57 -12.51 5.54
CA GLU A 460 2.14 -12.12 6.82
C GLU A 460 1.05 -11.69 7.82
N TRP A 461 1.27 -12.06 9.08
CA TRP A 461 0.49 -11.64 10.23
C TRP A 461 1.39 -10.86 11.18
N LEU A 462 0.95 -9.68 11.60
CA LEU A 462 1.68 -8.83 12.54
C LEU A 462 1.12 -8.98 13.94
N LEU A 463 1.99 -9.39 14.87
CA LEU A 463 1.71 -9.35 16.30
C LEU A 463 1.97 -7.97 16.91
N PRO A 464 1.20 -7.61 17.95
CA PRO A 464 1.40 -6.39 18.73
C PRO A 464 2.73 -6.38 19.49
N LEU A 465 3.13 -5.17 19.89
CA LEU A 465 4.25 -4.95 20.81
C LEU A 465 4.05 -5.74 22.12
N CYS A 466 5.13 -6.35 22.62
CA CYS A 466 5.12 -7.13 23.85
C CYS A 466 4.00 -8.19 23.84
N SER A 467 4.02 -9.08 22.85
CA SER A 467 3.11 -10.24 22.81
C SER A 467 3.57 -11.31 23.78
N SER A 468 2.65 -11.91 24.53
CA SER A 468 2.91 -12.95 25.51
C SER A 468 2.30 -14.29 25.12
N PHE A 469 2.97 -15.34 25.56
CA PHE A 469 2.65 -16.72 25.23
C PHE A 469 2.83 -17.62 26.44
N THR A 470 2.16 -18.75 26.40
CA THR A 470 2.40 -19.90 27.27
C THR A 470 3.02 -21.02 26.44
N VAL A 471 4.14 -21.59 26.91
CA VAL A 471 4.81 -22.70 26.25
C VAL A 471 3.95 -23.96 26.37
N VAL A 472 3.65 -24.61 25.25
CA VAL A 472 2.89 -25.86 25.19
C VAL A 472 3.83 -27.06 25.14
N SER A 473 4.80 -27.03 24.23
CA SER A 473 5.82 -28.08 24.10
C SER A 473 7.10 -27.54 23.44
N VAL A 474 8.20 -28.26 23.68
CA VAL A 474 9.48 -28.07 23.01
C VAL A 474 9.94 -29.43 22.50
N GLU A 475 10.18 -29.52 21.20
CA GLU A 475 10.54 -30.74 20.50
C GLU A 475 11.81 -30.51 19.68
N VAL A 476 12.80 -31.37 19.81
CA VAL A 476 13.99 -31.36 18.95
C VAL A 476 13.81 -32.41 17.86
N GLN A 477 14.12 -32.05 16.62
CA GLN A 477 14.05 -32.89 15.43
C GLN A 477 15.47 -33.16 14.92
N PRO A 478 16.17 -34.20 15.42
CA PRO A 478 17.54 -34.52 15.01
C PRO A 478 17.69 -34.74 13.50
N GLU A 479 16.67 -35.35 12.88
CA GLU A 479 16.61 -35.65 11.45
C GLU A 479 16.48 -34.41 10.55
N ARG A 480 16.17 -33.24 11.13
CA ARG A 480 16.08 -31.96 10.41
C ARG A 480 17.14 -30.96 10.90
N ASN A 481 18.41 -31.35 10.90
CA ASN A 481 19.53 -30.50 11.33
C ASN A 481 19.40 -29.98 12.77
N HIS A 482 18.91 -30.84 13.67
CA HIS A 482 18.64 -30.50 15.08
C HIS A 482 17.69 -29.31 15.26
N LEU A 483 16.71 -29.17 14.36
CA LEU A 483 15.70 -28.14 14.44
C LEU A 483 14.92 -28.24 15.76
N THR A 484 14.78 -27.13 16.48
CA THR A 484 13.96 -27.05 17.69
C THR A 484 12.61 -26.44 17.36
N ARG A 485 11.53 -27.18 17.56
CA ARG A 485 10.15 -26.71 17.44
C ARG A 485 9.61 -26.34 18.81
N VAL A 486 9.16 -25.10 18.97
CA VAL A 486 8.56 -24.55 20.19
C VAL A 486 7.11 -24.23 19.89
N VAL A 487 6.18 -24.93 20.54
CA VAL A 487 4.75 -24.65 20.41
C VAL A 487 4.34 -23.67 21.49
N LEU A 488 3.74 -22.56 21.08
CA LEU A 488 3.31 -21.45 21.91
C LEU A 488 1.80 -21.25 21.79
N GLN A 489 1.13 -21.05 22.91
CA GLN A 489 -0.27 -20.62 22.96
C GLN A 489 -0.30 -19.13 23.29
N MET A 490 -0.96 -18.31 22.48
CA MET A 490 -1.06 -16.86 22.74
C MET A 490 -1.85 -16.58 24.02
N ALA A 491 -1.31 -15.73 24.89
CA ALA A 491 -1.94 -15.28 26.13
C ALA A 491 -2.49 -13.84 26.02
N GLY A 492 -1.78 -12.95 25.32
CA GLY A 492 -2.24 -11.58 25.08
C GLY A 492 -1.08 -10.66 24.66
N SER A 493 -1.25 -9.36 24.93
CA SER A 493 -0.20 -8.36 24.73
C SER A 493 -0.38 -7.14 25.64
N LEU A 494 0.65 -6.30 25.72
CA LEU A 494 0.68 -5.14 26.63
C LEU A 494 -0.50 -4.16 26.42
N ALA A 495 -0.78 -3.83 25.16
CA ALA A 495 -1.85 -2.89 24.78
C ALA A 495 -3.05 -3.57 24.12
N GLY A 496 -3.07 -4.91 24.16
CA GLY A 496 -4.11 -5.73 23.57
C GLY A 496 -5.42 -5.73 24.37
N PRO A 497 -6.54 -6.11 23.72
CA PRO A 497 -7.83 -6.27 24.38
C PRO A 497 -7.86 -7.36 25.46
N LEU A 498 -7.05 -8.41 25.34
CA LEU A 498 -7.05 -9.53 26.28
C LEU A 498 -6.31 -9.18 27.55
N ARG A 499 -6.86 -9.64 28.67
CA ARG A 499 -6.24 -9.46 29.98
C ARG A 499 -5.30 -10.61 30.30
N ASP A 500 -4.01 -10.37 30.10
CA ASP A 500 -2.96 -11.26 30.57
C ASP A 500 -2.41 -10.80 31.93
N ALA A 501 -2.39 -11.73 32.90
CA ALA A 501 -1.86 -11.52 34.24
C ALA A 501 -0.33 -11.38 34.28
N GLN A 502 0.37 -11.72 33.18
CA GLN A 502 1.81 -11.57 33.06
C GLN A 502 2.27 -10.11 32.98
N PHE A 503 1.38 -9.17 32.63
CA PHE A 503 1.69 -7.75 32.57
C PHE A 503 1.13 -7.00 33.79
N PRO A 504 1.91 -6.11 34.42
CA PRO A 504 1.40 -5.25 35.49
C PRO A 504 0.23 -4.38 35.02
N GLU A 505 -0.85 -4.33 35.82
CA GLU A 505 -2.07 -3.59 35.47
C GLU A 505 -1.81 -2.09 35.24
N ALA A 506 -0.83 -1.51 35.96
CA ALA A 506 -0.43 -0.12 35.78
C ALA A 506 0.14 0.15 34.38
N ASP A 507 1.01 -0.74 33.89
CA ASP A 507 1.66 -0.60 32.58
C ASP A 507 0.65 -0.79 31.45
N ARG A 508 -0.24 -1.78 31.59
CA ARG A 508 -1.35 -1.99 30.65
C ARG A 508 -2.31 -0.82 30.58
N SER A 509 -2.68 -0.29 31.75
CA SER A 509 -3.57 0.88 31.84
C SER A 509 -2.93 2.10 31.16
N LEU A 510 -1.64 2.33 31.41
CA LEU A 510 -0.88 3.40 30.76
C LEU A 510 -0.82 3.20 29.24
N ALA A 511 -0.46 2.00 28.78
CA ALA A 511 -0.38 1.68 27.35
C ALA A 511 -1.74 1.89 26.65
N SER A 512 -2.84 1.44 27.25
CA SER A 512 -4.20 1.64 26.73
C SER A 512 -4.58 3.12 26.60
N VAL A 513 -4.27 3.94 27.63
CA VAL A 513 -4.48 5.39 27.59
C VAL A 513 -3.66 6.06 26.49
N VAL A 514 -2.38 5.67 26.36
CA VAL A 514 -1.49 6.20 25.32
C VAL A 514 -2.00 5.82 23.94
N VAL A 515 -2.39 4.57 23.69
CA VAL A 515 -2.96 4.13 22.40
C VAL A 515 -4.21 4.93 22.05
N LYS A 516 -5.12 5.15 23.01
CA LYS A 516 -6.33 5.96 22.79
C LYS A 516 -5.98 7.41 22.43
N LYS A 517 -5.00 7.99 23.13
CA LYS A 517 -4.53 9.37 22.87
C LYS A 517 -3.88 9.50 21.50
N VAL A 518 -2.94 8.60 21.19
CA VAL A 518 -2.22 8.58 19.91
C VAL A 518 -3.20 8.39 18.76
N ARG A 519 -4.18 7.48 18.87
CA ARG A 519 -5.20 7.29 17.84
C ARG A 519 -5.94 8.59 17.50
N SER A 520 -6.37 9.33 18.51
CA SER A 520 -7.04 10.64 18.29
C SER A 520 -6.13 11.63 17.54
N ASP A 521 -4.83 11.64 17.82
CA ASP A 521 -3.88 12.52 17.13
C ASP A 521 -3.62 12.06 15.69
N VAL A 522 -3.57 10.74 15.47
CA VAL A 522 -3.42 10.11 14.15
C VAL A 522 -4.63 10.37 13.25
N ASP A 523 -5.85 10.37 13.80
CA ASP A 523 -7.07 10.69 13.05
C ASP A 523 -7.06 12.16 12.58
N ALA A 524 -6.64 13.08 13.47
CA ALA A 524 -6.45 14.49 13.12
C ALA A 524 -5.37 14.68 12.04
N MET A 525 -4.24 13.97 12.17
CA MET A 525 -3.15 13.98 11.19
C MET A 525 -3.62 13.45 9.82
N SER A 526 -4.42 12.38 9.79
CA SER A 526 -4.95 11.76 8.57
C SER A 526 -5.81 12.73 7.75
N THR A 527 -6.61 13.56 8.44
CA THR A 527 -7.42 14.60 7.78
C THR A 527 -6.52 15.65 7.12
N ARG A 528 -5.50 16.12 7.84
CA ARG A 528 -4.55 17.13 7.33
C ARG A 528 -3.73 16.59 6.15
N SER A 529 -3.17 15.37 6.25
CA SER A 529 -2.38 14.78 5.17
C SER A 529 -3.21 14.52 3.91
N SER A 530 -4.49 14.14 4.05
CA SER A 530 -5.42 14.01 2.91
C SER A 530 -5.64 15.34 2.18
N ILE A 531 -5.77 16.46 2.90
CA ILE A 531 -5.92 17.79 2.27
C ILE A 531 -4.63 18.19 1.55
N ILE A 532 -3.47 17.94 2.16
CA ILE A 532 -2.17 18.22 1.52
C ILE A 532 -1.98 17.36 0.27
N ALA A 533 -2.37 16.08 0.30
CA ALA A 533 -2.34 15.23 -0.90
C ALA A 533 -3.19 15.83 -2.03
N LYS A 534 -4.40 16.33 -1.73
CA LYS A 534 -5.26 17.03 -2.69
C LYS A 534 -4.59 18.30 -3.25
N LEU A 535 -3.89 19.06 -2.41
CA LEU A 535 -3.12 20.23 -2.85
C LEU A 535 -1.95 19.83 -3.77
N ILE A 536 -1.23 18.75 -3.47
CA ILE A 536 -0.16 18.22 -4.32
C ILE A 536 -0.72 17.89 -5.70
N HIS A 537 -1.76 17.05 -5.75
CA HIS A 537 -2.37 16.61 -7.01
C HIS A 537 -2.93 17.78 -7.84
N ALA A 538 -3.65 18.71 -7.21
CA ALA A 538 -4.15 19.91 -7.89
C ALA A 538 -3.00 20.81 -8.40
N GLY A 539 -1.94 20.96 -7.61
CA GLY A 539 -0.75 21.75 -7.97
C GLY A 539 0.02 21.16 -9.15
N LEU A 540 0.16 19.83 -9.20
CA LEU A 540 0.82 19.14 -10.32
C LEU A 540 0.09 19.42 -11.64
N LYS A 541 -1.24 19.29 -11.68
CA LYS A 541 -2.02 19.62 -12.88
C LYS A 541 -1.94 21.09 -13.27
N LEU A 542 -2.00 21.97 -12.28
CA LEU A 542 -1.90 23.41 -12.52
C LEU A 542 -0.58 23.74 -13.22
N ASN A 543 0.51 23.13 -12.76
CA ASN A 543 1.82 23.29 -13.37
C ASN A 543 1.87 22.71 -14.79
N GLU A 544 1.28 21.54 -15.04
CA GLU A 544 1.16 20.95 -16.38
C GLU A 544 0.39 21.88 -17.34
N ARG A 545 -0.68 22.52 -16.89
CA ARG A 545 -1.47 23.44 -17.72
C ARG A 545 -0.76 24.77 -17.93
N LYS A 546 -0.10 25.31 -16.90
CA LYS A 546 0.77 26.49 -17.03
C LYS A 546 1.87 26.29 -18.08
N ALA A 547 2.41 25.08 -18.19
CA ALA A 547 3.40 24.74 -19.21
C ALA A 547 2.91 24.94 -20.66
N LEU A 548 1.59 24.90 -20.89
CA LEU A 548 0.98 25.07 -22.21
C LEU A 548 0.67 26.53 -22.56
N HIS A 549 0.77 27.45 -21.59
CA HIS A 549 0.35 28.83 -21.76
C HIS A 549 1.54 29.76 -22.10
N PRO A 550 1.45 30.61 -23.15
CA PRO A 550 2.58 31.40 -23.64
C PRO A 550 3.27 32.29 -22.59
N GLN A 551 2.53 32.89 -21.66
CA GLN A 551 3.11 33.76 -20.63
C GLN A 551 3.99 33.00 -19.63
N PHE A 552 3.66 31.73 -19.36
CA PHE A 552 4.41 30.89 -18.42
C PHE A 552 5.41 29.98 -19.15
N LEU A 553 5.30 29.86 -20.47
CA LEU A 553 6.08 28.93 -21.28
C LEU A 553 7.59 29.15 -21.11
N LEU A 554 8.08 30.40 -21.14
CA LEU A 554 9.51 30.69 -20.99
C LEU A 554 10.03 30.28 -19.60
N HIS A 555 9.27 30.60 -18.55
CA HIS A 555 9.61 30.21 -17.19
C HIS A 555 9.60 28.69 -17.03
N HIS A 556 8.60 28.01 -17.59
CA HIS A 556 8.50 26.56 -17.58
C HIS A 556 9.63 25.89 -18.37
N GLN A 557 10.00 26.43 -19.53
CA GLN A 557 11.16 25.97 -20.32
C GLN A 557 12.46 26.11 -19.53
N TYR A 558 12.65 27.22 -18.81
CA TYR A 558 13.78 27.42 -17.91
C TYR A 558 13.80 26.38 -16.78
N LEU A 559 12.69 26.17 -16.08
CA LEU A 559 12.60 25.17 -15.00
C LEU A 559 12.83 23.75 -15.52
N THR A 560 12.29 23.42 -16.69
CA THR A 560 12.50 22.13 -17.35
C THR A 560 13.98 21.93 -17.69
N TYR A 561 14.62 22.94 -18.30
CA TYR A 561 16.05 22.90 -18.62
C TYR A 561 16.92 22.76 -17.36
N PHE A 562 16.58 23.50 -16.30
CA PHE A 562 17.26 23.40 -15.01
C PHE A 562 17.10 22.00 -14.39
N ALA A 563 15.89 21.46 -14.40
CA ALA A 563 15.61 20.10 -13.92
C ALA A 563 16.36 19.04 -14.73
N ASP A 564 16.38 19.17 -16.06
CA ASP A 564 17.13 18.29 -16.96
C ASP A 564 18.64 18.37 -16.72
N THR A 565 19.17 19.56 -16.50
CA THR A 565 20.59 19.77 -16.15
C THR A 565 20.91 19.13 -14.80
N LYS A 566 20.05 19.32 -13.80
CA LYS A 566 20.19 18.72 -12.47
C LYS A 566 20.14 17.19 -12.55
N ARG A 567 19.16 16.63 -13.27
CA ARG A 567 19.04 15.17 -13.51
C ARG A 567 20.26 14.63 -14.24
N SER A 568 20.76 15.34 -15.24
CA SER A 568 21.96 14.96 -15.98
C SER A 568 23.19 14.93 -15.08
N SER A 569 23.32 15.90 -14.18
CA SER A 569 24.37 15.94 -13.17
C SER A 569 24.26 14.78 -12.19
N VAL A 570 23.07 14.52 -11.64
CA VAL A 570 22.80 13.39 -10.72
C VAL A 570 23.13 12.07 -11.41
N ALA A 571 22.58 11.82 -12.60
CA ALA A 571 22.80 10.60 -13.38
C ALA A 571 24.29 10.39 -13.68
N LYS A 572 25.02 11.47 -14.00
CA LYS A 572 26.47 11.39 -14.20
C LYS A 572 27.17 11.00 -12.90
N GLY A 573 26.91 11.71 -11.80
CA GLY A 573 27.52 11.44 -10.50
C GLY A 573 27.32 10.00 -10.03
N VAL A 574 26.07 9.49 -10.04
CA VAL A 574 25.77 8.14 -9.54
C VAL A 574 26.37 7.01 -10.39
N ILE A 575 26.58 7.24 -11.69
CA ILE A 575 27.25 6.28 -12.59
C ILE A 575 28.77 6.38 -12.45
N GLU A 576 29.31 7.58 -12.25
CA GLU A 576 30.74 7.82 -12.04
C GLU A 576 31.22 7.24 -10.71
N ASP A 577 30.43 7.42 -9.65
CA ASP A 577 30.68 6.89 -8.31
C ASP A 577 30.38 5.37 -8.20
N VAL A 578 29.91 4.75 -9.29
CA VAL A 578 29.55 3.32 -9.37
C VAL A 578 28.42 2.93 -8.41
N THR A 579 27.70 3.92 -7.87
CA THR A 579 26.55 3.70 -7.00
C THR A 579 25.41 3.07 -7.78
N VAL A 580 25.19 3.49 -9.03
CA VAL A 580 24.22 2.91 -9.97
C VAL A 580 24.96 2.19 -11.10
N ARG A 581 24.48 1.00 -11.49
CA ARG A 581 24.96 0.26 -12.67
C ARG A 581 23.79 -0.21 -13.51
N TRP A 582 23.86 0.02 -14.81
CA TRP A 582 22.92 -0.55 -15.76
C TRP A 582 23.51 -1.80 -16.39
N GLN A 583 22.70 -2.85 -16.47
CA GLN A 583 23.10 -4.12 -17.05
C GLN A 583 22.10 -4.55 -18.12
N GLN A 584 22.61 -5.20 -19.16
CA GLN A 584 21.82 -5.83 -20.22
C GLN A 584 21.94 -7.36 -20.12
N CYS A 585 20.84 -8.05 -20.38
CA CYS A 585 20.81 -9.51 -20.41
C CYS A 585 21.49 -10.01 -21.71
N THR A 586 22.45 -10.92 -21.58
CA THR A 586 23.13 -11.54 -22.71
C THR A 586 22.74 -12.99 -22.94
N ALA A 587 22.22 -13.65 -21.90
CA ALA A 587 21.59 -14.96 -21.99
C ALA A 587 20.46 -15.05 -20.97
N ASP A 588 19.30 -15.55 -21.39
CA ASP A 588 18.16 -15.75 -20.51
C ASP A 588 18.41 -16.93 -19.55
N ALA A 589 17.65 -16.98 -18.46
CA ALA A 589 17.67 -18.14 -17.57
C ALA A 589 17.13 -19.36 -18.32
N ALA A 590 17.85 -20.48 -18.24
CA ALA A 590 17.52 -21.69 -18.98
C ALA A 590 17.82 -22.94 -18.15
N MET A 591 17.02 -23.99 -18.32
CA MET A 591 17.31 -25.30 -17.76
C MET A 591 18.45 -25.94 -18.57
N GLY A 592 19.55 -26.30 -17.92
CA GLY A 592 20.63 -27.04 -18.54
C GLY A 592 20.19 -28.44 -18.95
N GLY A 593 20.94 -29.09 -19.85
CA GLY A 593 20.68 -30.49 -20.22
C GLY A 593 20.85 -31.50 -19.07
N ASP A 594 21.37 -31.04 -17.94
CA ASP A 594 21.50 -31.72 -16.65
C ASP A 594 20.30 -31.47 -15.71
N GLY A 595 19.28 -30.74 -16.15
CA GLY A 595 18.13 -30.34 -15.33
C GLY A 595 18.40 -29.19 -14.36
N VAL A 596 19.61 -28.62 -14.35
CA VAL A 596 19.96 -27.52 -13.44
C VAL A 596 19.55 -26.19 -14.06
N MET A 597 18.77 -25.38 -13.32
CA MET A 597 18.43 -24.02 -13.77
C MET A 597 19.69 -23.14 -13.75
N ARG A 598 20.08 -22.64 -14.92
CA ARG A 598 21.15 -21.64 -15.04
C ARG A 598 20.54 -20.25 -14.99
N PRO A 599 21.03 -19.36 -14.11
CA PRO A 599 20.50 -18.00 -14.00
C PRO A 599 20.81 -17.20 -15.27
N ALA A 600 20.01 -16.16 -15.52
CA ALA A 600 20.26 -15.23 -16.61
C ALA A 600 21.64 -14.56 -16.45
N THR A 601 22.36 -14.40 -17.56
CA THR A 601 23.65 -13.72 -17.61
C THR A 601 23.46 -12.25 -17.90
N TRP A 602 24.14 -11.41 -17.13
CA TRP A 602 24.02 -9.95 -17.19
C TRP A 602 25.39 -9.29 -17.35
N GLU A 603 25.49 -8.35 -18.28
CA GLU A 603 26.70 -7.58 -18.53
C GLU A 603 26.46 -6.09 -18.31
N ASN A 604 27.48 -5.38 -17.82
CA ASN A 604 27.39 -3.94 -17.63
C ASN A 604 27.28 -3.21 -18.98
N ILE A 605 26.31 -2.31 -19.08
CA ILE A 605 26.20 -1.38 -20.20
C ILE A 605 27.34 -0.36 -20.09
N ASN A 606 27.90 0.05 -21.24
CA ASN A 606 29.01 1.01 -21.23
C ASN A 606 28.59 2.32 -20.54
N LYS A 607 29.57 3.01 -19.95
CA LYS A 607 29.35 4.19 -19.11
C LYS A 607 28.51 5.27 -19.78
N LYS A 608 28.78 5.57 -21.07
CA LYS A 608 28.06 6.61 -21.83
C LYS A 608 26.58 6.29 -21.99
N GLN A 609 26.25 5.06 -22.41
CA GLN A 609 24.87 4.60 -22.56
C GLN A 609 24.20 4.43 -21.19
N ALA A 610 24.92 3.97 -20.16
CA ALA A 610 24.40 3.84 -18.81
C ALA A 610 24.02 5.21 -18.19
N THR A 611 24.82 6.25 -18.42
CA THR A 611 24.47 7.63 -18.02
C THR A 611 23.20 8.10 -18.72
N LEU A 612 23.05 7.82 -20.02
CA LEU A 612 21.85 8.19 -20.77
C LEU A 612 20.61 7.41 -20.29
N LEU A 613 20.75 6.11 -20.02
CA LEU A 613 19.69 5.29 -19.42
C LEU A 613 19.24 5.87 -18.08
N GLU A 614 20.20 6.23 -17.22
CA GLU A 614 19.88 6.82 -15.93
C GLU A 614 19.19 8.18 -16.06
N GLN A 615 19.61 9.02 -17.01
CA GLN A 615 18.92 10.28 -17.31
C GLN A 615 17.47 10.07 -17.75
N TYR A 616 17.23 9.13 -18.66
CA TYR A 616 15.88 8.79 -19.12
C TYR A 616 15.05 8.16 -18.00
N PHE A 617 15.66 7.33 -17.18
CA PHE A 617 15.01 6.73 -16.02
C PHE A 617 14.55 7.79 -15.01
N LEU A 618 15.38 8.79 -14.70
CA LEU A 618 15.03 9.89 -13.80
C LEU A 618 14.01 10.88 -14.39
N ARG A 619 13.75 10.81 -15.70
CA ARG A 619 12.77 11.63 -16.43
C ARG A 619 11.45 10.89 -16.69
N ARG A 620 11.41 9.58 -16.44
CA ARG A 620 10.24 8.76 -16.75
C ARG A 620 9.01 9.24 -15.98
N THR A 621 7.86 9.15 -16.62
CA THR A 621 6.55 9.36 -16.00
C THR A 621 5.63 8.20 -16.39
N ARG A 622 4.42 8.17 -15.83
CA ARG A 622 3.42 7.17 -16.23
C ARG A 622 3.10 7.25 -17.73
N ALA A 623 3.11 8.45 -18.30
CA ALA A 623 2.83 8.70 -19.71
C ALA A 623 4.07 8.60 -20.64
N LEU A 624 5.27 8.82 -20.09
CA LEU A 624 6.52 8.81 -20.84
C LEU A 624 7.46 7.71 -20.33
N LYS A 625 7.34 6.52 -20.93
CA LYS A 625 8.18 5.35 -20.62
C LYS A 625 9.13 4.95 -21.74
N GLN A 626 8.94 5.51 -22.92
CA GLN A 626 9.75 5.21 -24.10
C GLN A 626 10.58 6.42 -24.48
N PHE A 627 11.86 6.20 -24.72
CA PHE A 627 12.80 7.24 -25.12
C PHE A 627 13.62 6.73 -26.29
N GLN A 628 13.88 7.62 -27.25
CA GLN A 628 14.67 7.32 -28.42
C GLN A 628 15.63 8.48 -28.68
N GLN A 629 16.88 8.13 -28.94
CA GLN A 629 17.88 9.01 -29.52
C GLN A 629 18.15 8.55 -30.96
N ASP A 630 18.71 9.41 -31.80
CA ASP A 630 19.02 9.15 -33.22
C ASP A 630 19.48 7.71 -33.51
N ALA A 631 19.15 7.20 -34.71
CA ALA A 631 19.30 5.82 -35.17
C ALA A 631 20.37 4.98 -34.44
N GLY A 632 19.96 4.28 -33.36
CA GLY A 632 20.82 3.32 -32.66
C GLY A 632 20.67 3.23 -31.13
N PHE A 633 19.92 4.12 -30.47
CA PHE A 633 19.62 3.99 -29.04
C PHE A 633 18.13 4.22 -28.74
N SER A 634 17.48 3.19 -28.20
CA SER A 634 16.10 3.30 -27.71
C SER A 634 15.94 2.56 -26.39
N VAL A 635 15.05 3.04 -25.53
CA VAL A 635 14.69 2.38 -24.27
C VAL A 635 13.18 2.42 -24.08
N ASN A 636 12.66 1.33 -23.54
CA ASN A 636 11.29 1.17 -23.10
C ASN A 636 11.29 0.68 -21.66
N PHE A 637 10.94 1.57 -20.72
CA PHE A 637 10.84 1.24 -19.29
C PHE A 637 9.53 0.56 -18.91
N ALA A 638 8.55 0.42 -19.82
CA ALA A 638 7.38 -0.41 -19.54
C ALA A 638 7.78 -1.89 -19.49
N ASP A 639 8.63 -2.32 -20.44
CA ASP A 639 9.12 -3.70 -20.54
C ASP A 639 10.55 -3.86 -20.00
N PHE A 640 11.16 -2.77 -19.54
CA PHE A 640 12.58 -2.66 -19.20
C PHE A 640 13.48 -3.31 -20.26
N THR A 641 13.35 -2.81 -21.49
CA THR A 641 14.20 -3.20 -22.63
C THR A 641 14.92 -2.00 -23.22
N ALA A 642 16.12 -2.19 -23.77
CA ALA A 642 16.80 -1.16 -24.54
C ALA A 642 17.50 -1.75 -25.78
N ASP A 643 17.51 -1.00 -26.87
CA ASP A 643 18.41 -1.22 -28.00
C ASP A 643 19.61 -0.30 -27.84
N THR A 644 20.79 -0.89 -27.66
CA THR A 644 22.07 -0.20 -27.54
C THR A 644 22.88 -0.21 -28.84
N GLY A 645 22.23 -0.51 -29.97
CA GLY A 645 22.82 -0.66 -31.31
C GLY A 645 23.11 -2.12 -31.70
N LYS A 646 22.72 -3.08 -30.85
CA LYS A 646 22.91 -4.53 -31.05
C LYS A 646 21.58 -5.29 -31.01
N GLY A 647 20.48 -4.59 -31.25
CA GLY A 647 19.13 -5.09 -31.07
C GLY A 647 18.61 -4.89 -29.65
N VAL A 648 17.30 -5.02 -29.51
CA VAL A 648 16.57 -4.86 -28.25
C VAL A 648 16.95 -5.97 -27.27
N LYS A 649 17.39 -5.60 -26.06
CA LYS A 649 17.72 -6.51 -24.96
C LYS A 649 17.00 -6.12 -23.68
N ARG A 650 16.75 -7.09 -22.82
CA ARG A 650 16.27 -6.84 -21.45
C ARG A 650 17.35 -6.13 -20.64
N ILE A 651 16.95 -5.15 -19.85
CA ILE A 651 17.86 -4.38 -19.00
C ILE A 651 17.43 -4.45 -17.53
N ARG A 652 18.39 -4.19 -16.64
CA ARG A 652 18.13 -4.00 -15.22
C ARG A 652 18.99 -2.89 -14.64
N ARG A 653 18.44 -2.22 -13.62
CA ARG A 653 19.08 -1.16 -12.86
C ARG A 653 19.55 -1.68 -11.51
N MET A 654 20.85 -1.62 -11.26
CA MET A 654 21.48 -2.01 -10.00
C MET A 654 21.83 -0.78 -9.18
N ILE A 655 21.63 -0.84 -7.87
CA ILE A 655 22.15 0.14 -6.90
C ILE A 655 23.00 -0.61 -5.88
N GLY A 656 24.29 -0.30 -5.83
CA GLY A 656 25.27 -1.10 -5.10
C GLY A 656 25.23 -2.57 -5.57
N LYS A 657 24.77 -3.47 -4.70
CA LYS A 657 24.63 -4.91 -4.99
C LYS A 657 23.20 -5.35 -5.34
N PHE A 658 22.24 -4.44 -5.30
CA PHE A 658 20.82 -4.79 -5.36
C PHE A 658 20.17 -4.42 -6.69
N VAL A 659 19.26 -5.26 -7.16
CA VAL A 659 18.42 -4.96 -8.33
C VAL A 659 17.29 -4.05 -7.86
N SER A 660 17.25 -2.81 -8.36
CA SER A 660 16.12 -1.90 -8.08
C SER A 660 14.96 -2.11 -9.05
N HIS A 661 15.28 -2.29 -10.33
CA HIS A 661 14.31 -2.44 -11.42
C HIS A 661 14.85 -3.42 -12.45
N GLN A 662 13.99 -4.26 -13.02
CA GLN A 662 14.35 -5.22 -14.06
C GLN A 662 13.13 -5.56 -14.91
N ALA A 663 13.39 -6.06 -16.12
CA ALA A 663 12.36 -6.70 -16.92
C ALA A 663 11.69 -7.85 -16.16
N PRO A 664 10.37 -8.04 -16.32
CA PRO A 664 9.67 -9.20 -15.75
C PRO A 664 10.43 -10.50 -16.07
N LEU A 665 10.54 -11.37 -15.08
CA LEU A 665 11.06 -12.71 -15.32
C LEU A 665 10.09 -13.43 -16.24
N ALA A 666 10.60 -14.11 -17.28
CA ALA A 666 9.74 -14.98 -18.07
C ALA A 666 9.13 -16.03 -17.12
N PRO A 667 7.82 -16.33 -17.23
CA PRO A 667 7.23 -17.37 -16.42
C PRO A 667 8.03 -18.67 -16.63
N PRO A 668 8.24 -19.47 -15.58
CA PRO A 668 8.89 -20.77 -15.75
C PRO A 668 8.12 -21.55 -16.83
N PRO A 669 8.82 -22.30 -17.70
CA PRO A 669 8.15 -23.16 -18.65
C PRO A 669 7.18 -24.08 -17.87
N PRO A 670 5.98 -24.36 -18.42
CA PRO A 670 5.03 -25.24 -17.75
C PRO A 670 5.73 -26.57 -17.41
N PRO A 671 5.40 -27.18 -16.26
CA PRO A 671 5.90 -28.52 -15.95
C PRO A 671 5.55 -29.45 -17.12
N ALA A 672 6.56 -30.18 -17.58
CA ALA A 672 6.46 -31.09 -18.72
C ALA A 672 5.47 -32.24 -18.48
#